data_AF-A0A1G8SW88-F1
#
_entry.id   AF-A0A1G8SW88-F1
#
_cell.length_a   1.000
_cell.length_b   1.000
_cell.length_c   1.000
_cell.angle_alpha   90.00
_cell.angle_beta   90.00
_cell.angle_gamma   90.00
#
_symmetry.space_group_name_H-M   'P 1'
#
loop_
_entity.id
_entity.type
_entity.pdbx_description
1 polymer ?
#
loop_
_entity_poly.entity_id
_entity_poly.type
_entity_poly.pdbx_seq_one_letter_code
_entity_poly.pdbx_strand_id
1 'polypeptide(L)'
;MKQVPDEYSLLKALGNFSAPFPQSLVAPAQLELMKKAADFFPPLIRFALECRLNDDEQVDLQFCIRRDEDDLYALSNWFQNKFTGDEEHQKITHFLKTWADKSSAHHIHIPEIFLELDVLPSGIRAPLLFFELQPDLDEAQRRDFSLSVLKETLGESRSFFKLFERILEACPAPAFIAYLGILFSRDVDVLRVNIKKLSATAVGPFLKKIGYAWTGPQLDDWISFVYSNSDRVTLCIDIGKQVFPKIGFECFWSEQPVTETYWRNFIDKLNTQNQYQQDKIDAILNWDQEIFPGQIKDWPEHLWTASLSKGQNEFTFLKKWISHLKLSYHPDQGTEIKAYLGYESLWKQKGTLATSPENEAQQEVKSSPDIKLAISNGVDYLLSSQQPSGWWKDFYLEPGTSDEWITAYVASHLANLKCTKANEALDRAWKILKSRYRTNEGWGYNALTPADADSTIWTWHFLSAMECADKFPEPGFKMMDNYVTAEGGIITYSLSGPLGQNTRKIDSQCFNGWQIPHYCVTAAYALAGKQYAIDYLLAHQNPTGFWYSYWWAGPEYATTLSVEALFNKDAEKYMGAIQLSVAWAINRASEELQNSTPNQFKIALLIRILLCSAYKINHAPLLKTMVNYLIHTQQSSGCWEPNAELRSPNTDDTDHEKGENILIIKDNKKNFGTITIIDALNKYDQAKAS
;
A
#
# COMPACT_ATOMS: atom_id res chain seq x y z
N MET A 1 14.96 39.99 12.15
CA MET A 1 15.97 38.92 11.97
C MET A 1 17.16 39.52 11.23
N LYS A 2 18.37 39.43 11.82
CA LYS A 2 19.62 39.88 11.20
C LYS A 2 19.88 39.06 9.94
N GLN A 3 20.49 39.67 8.91
CA GLN A 3 20.99 38.99 7.71
C GLN A 3 21.61 37.64 8.11
N VAL A 4 21.02 36.53 7.64
CA VAL A 4 21.70 35.25 7.67
C VAL A 4 22.97 35.47 6.83
N PRO A 5 24.18 35.31 7.40
CA PRO A 5 25.38 35.44 6.59
C PRO A 5 25.28 34.44 5.44
N ASP A 6 25.66 34.83 4.22
CA ASP A 6 25.74 33.97 3.02
C ASP A 6 26.60 32.69 3.20
N GLU A 7 27.10 32.48 4.42
CA GLU A 7 27.98 31.42 4.82
C GLU A 7 27.27 30.18 5.39
N TYR A 8 26.01 30.20 5.85
CA TYR A 8 25.40 28.99 6.45
C TYR A 8 24.45 28.29 5.46
N SER A 9 25.00 27.48 4.55
CA SER A 9 24.28 26.71 3.51
C SER A 9 23.84 25.32 4.00
N LEU A 10 23.12 24.54 3.17
CA LEU A 10 22.81 23.13 3.45
C LEU A 10 24.09 22.31 3.73
N LEU A 11 25.18 22.59 3.01
CA LEU A 11 26.48 21.97 3.25
C LEU A 11 26.93 22.16 4.72
N LYS A 12 26.86 23.39 5.24
CA LYS A 12 27.26 23.68 6.62
C LYS A 12 26.24 23.21 7.65
N ALA A 13 24.96 23.23 7.30
CA ALA A 13 23.88 22.74 8.15
C ALA A 13 24.09 21.25 8.52
N LEU A 14 24.61 20.43 7.60
CA LEU A 14 24.84 19.01 7.87
C LEU A 14 26.05 18.71 8.77
N GLY A 15 26.87 19.71 9.11
CA GLY A 15 28.11 19.52 9.87
C GLY A 15 29.15 18.72 9.05
N ASN A 16 29.09 17.38 9.12
CA ASN A 16 29.89 16.50 8.28
C ASN A 16 29.06 15.92 7.12
N PHE A 17 28.99 16.67 6.02
CA PHE A 17 28.24 16.32 4.81
C PHE A 17 28.60 14.94 4.21
N SER A 18 29.82 14.45 4.41
CA SER A 18 30.29 13.18 3.83
C SER A 18 29.97 11.94 4.66
N ALA A 19 29.87 12.10 6.00
CA ALA A 19 29.59 10.99 6.91
C ALA A 19 28.30 10.19 6.61
N PRO A 20 27.20 10.79 6.09
CA PRO A 20 25.98 10.03 5.87
C PRO A 20 26.00 9.12 4.63
N PHE A 21 26.97 9.22 3.71
CA PHE A 21 26.89 8.60 2.38
C PHE A 21 27.85 7.40 2.20
N PRO A 22 27.33 6.20 1.85
CA PRO A 22 28.16 5.07 1.42
C PRO A 22 28.96 5.39 0.16
N GLN A 23 30.23 4.95 0.10
CA GLN A 23 31.09 5.18 -1.07
C GLN A 23 30.58 4.51 -2.36
N SER A 24 29.84 3.40 -2.25
CA SER A 24 29.22 2.75 -3.40
C SER A 24 28.13 3.61 -4.03
N LEU A 25 27.46 4.46 -3.24
CA LEU A 25 26.44 5.39 -3.75
C LEU A 25 27.06 6.71 -4.20
N VAL A 26 28.01 7.25 -3.45
CA VAL A 26 28.66 8.52 -3.73
C VAL A 26 30.17 8.33 -3.79
N ALA A 27 30.71 8.22 -5.01
CA ALA A 27 32.15 8.13 -5.23
C ALA A 27 32.87 9.41 -4.74
N PRO A 28 34.15 9.33 -4.33
CA PRO A 28 34.89 10.49 -3.84
C PRO A 28 34.92 11.69 -4.81
N ALA A 29 34.97 11.45 -6.12
CA ALA A 29 34.94 12.51 -7.12
C ALA A 29 33.56 13.21 -7.17
N GLN A 30 32.48 12.43 -7.10
CA GLN A 30 31.11 12.95 -7.08
C GLN A 30 30.82 13.71 -5.78
N LEU A 31 31.39 13.29 -4.65
CA LEU A 31 31.21 13.94 -3.36
C LEU A 31 31.65 15.42 -3.38
N GLU A 32 32.74 15.74 -4.07
CA GLU A 32 33.22 17.13 -4.18
C GLU A 32 32.27 18.01 -5.03
N LEU A 33 31.61 17.42 -6.03
CA LEU A 33 30.58 18.11 -6.80
C LEU A 33 29.30 18.30 -5.97
N MET A 34 28.89 17.27 -5.24
CA MET A 34 27.75 17.35 -4.33
C MET A 34 27.94 18.38 -3.23
N LYS A 35 29.15 18.54 -2.69
CA LYS A 35 29.43 19.61 -1.71
C LYS A 35 29.15 20.99 -2.29
N LYS A 36 29.52 21.24 -3.55
CA LYS A 36 29.19 22.50 -4.23
C LYS A 36 27.68 22.66 -4.40
N ALA A 37 26.98 21.59 -4.82
CA ALA A 37 25.52 21.61 -4.95
C ALA A 37 24.81 21.86 -3.61
N ALA A 38 25.30 21.27 -2.52
CA ALA A 38 24.78 21.52 -1.18
C ALA A 38 25.10 22.93 -0.67
N ASP A 39 26.21 23.54 -1.09
CA ASP A 39 26.53 24.93 -0.72
C ASP A 39 25.65 25.97 -1.44
N PHE A 40 25.04 25.57 -2.56
CA PHE A 40 24.08 26.38 -3.30
C PHE A 40 22.74 26.51 -2.55
N PHE A 41 22.28 25.45 -1.89
CA PHE A 41 20.99 25.42 -1.20
C PHE A 41 21.03 26.07 0.20
N PRO A 42 19.90 26.65 0.66
CA PRO A 42 19.79 27.22 2.00
C PRO A 42 19.88 26.15 3.10
N PRO A 43 20.12 26.53 4.37
CA PRO A 43 20.39 25.62 5.48
C PRO A 43 19.12 24.91 6.01
N LEU A 44 18.37 24.26 5.13
CA LEU A 44 17.20 23.46 5.46
C LEU A 44 17.54 21.99 5.19
N ILE A 45 17.56 21.15 6.22
CA ILE A 45 17.83 19.72 6.08
C ILE A 45 16.54 19.01 5.64
N ARG A 46 16.22 19.11 4.35
CA ARG A 46 15.17 18.33 3.68
C ARG A 46 15.53 18.17 2.20
N PHE A 47 16.25 17.09 1.89
CA PHE A 47 16.75 16.83 0.54
C PHE A 47 16.70 15.34 0.22
N ALA A 48 16.87 15.00 -1.06
CA ALA A 48 17.02 13.62 -1.50
C ALA A 48 18.18 13.48 -2.49
N LEU A 49 18.79 12.31 -2.50
CA LEU A 49 19.77 11.91 -3.50
C LEU A 49 19.09 11.10 -4.59
N GLU A 50 19.31 11.46 -5.85
CA GLU A 50 18.95 10.62 -7.00
C GLU A 50 20.18 9.81 -7.40
N CYS A 51 20.17 8.51 -7.10
CA CYS A 51 21.28 7.59 -7.35
C CYS A 51 20.91 6.61 -8.48
N ARG A 52 21.76 6.48 -9.50
CA ARG A 52 21.61 5.47 -10.56
C ARG A 52 22.21 4.14 -10.10
N LEU A 53 21.51 3.03 -10.38
CA LEU A 53 21.92 1.69 -9.94
C LEU A 53 22.89 0.98 -10.89
N ASN A 54 23.09 1.52 -12.11
CA ASN A 54 24.10 1.04 -13.05
C ASN A 54 25.49 1.57 -12.70
N ASP A 55 26.43 1.51 -13.64
CA ASP A 55 27.80 1.98 -13.49
C ASP A 55 27.98 3.51 -13.54
N ASP A 56 26.90 4.28 -13.75
CA ASP A 56 26.95 5.74 -13.71
C ASP A 56 27.16 6.23 -12.27
N GLU A 57 28.20 7.04 -12.06
CA GLU A 57 28.56 7.63 -10.77
C GLU A 57 27.81 8.94 -10.48
N GLN A 58 27.01 9.45 -11.42
CA GLN A 58 26.25 10.68 -11.22
C GLN A 58 25.19 10.52 -10.11
N VAL A 59 25.27 11.43 -9.13
CA VAL A 59 24.30 11.58 -8.04
C VAL A 59 23.77 13.01 -8.06
N ASP A 60 22.46 13.15 -8.29
CA ASP A 60 21.79 14.44 -8.37
C ASP A 60 21.12 14.80 -7.04
N LEU A 61 20.91 16.09 -6.78
CA LEU A 61 20.43 16.60 -5.49
C LEU A 61 19.05 17.24 -5.66
N GLN A 62 18.06 16.71 -4.95
CA GLN A 62 16.72 17.29 -4.87
C GLN A 62 16.50 17.97 -3.53
N PHE A 63 15.89 19.14 -3.52
CA PHE A 63 15.69 19.95 -2.33
C PHE A 63 14.21 20.31 -2.16
N CYS A 64 13.62 19.95 -1.01
CA CYS A 64 12.18 20.07 -0.79
C CYS A 64 11.87 21.27 0.12
N ILE A 65 10.94 22.11 -0.33
CA ILE A 65 10.44 23.26 0.42
C ILE A 65 8.93 23.10 0.59
N ARG A 66 8.43 23.25 1.81
CA ARG A 66 7.02 23.14 2.17
C ARG A 66 6.50 24.48 2.67
N ARG A 67 5.36 24.91 2.11
CA ARG A 67 4.72 26.20 2.40
C ARG A 67 4.45 26.41 3.88
N ASP A 68 3.91 25.39 4.53
CA ASP A 68 3.40 25.50 5.90
C ASP A 68 4.46 25.20 6.98
N GLU A 69 5.64 24.72 6.58
CA GLU A 69 6.72 24.35 7.51
C GLU A 69 7.91 25.31 7.45
N ASP A 70 8.14 25.98 6.31
CA ASP A 70 9.36 26.73 6.06
C ASP A 70 9.15 28.25 5.94
N ASP A 71 10.20 29.03 6.21
CA ASP A 71 10.19 30.48 6.02
C ASP A 71 10.42 30.84 4.55
N LEU A 72 9.33 30.86 3.77
CA LEU A 72 9.36 31.13 2.34
C LEU A 72 9.99 32.49 1.99
N TYR A 73 9.84 33.51 2.83
CA TYR A 73 10.43 34.83 2.59
C TYR A 73 11.95 34.79 2.74
N ALA A 74 12.45 34.14 3.79
CA ALA A 74 13.89 33.93 3.98
C ALA A 74 14.50 33.10 2.84
N LEU A 75 13.82 32.04 2.42
CA LEU A 75 14.25 31.18 1.32
C LEU A 75 14.26 31.92 -0.02
N SER A 76 13.22 32.69 -0.33
CA SER A 76 13.18 33.52 -1.54
C SER A 76 14.34 34.52 -1.59
N ASN A 77 14.69 35.15 -0.47
CA ASN A 77 15.83 36.07 -0.39
C ASN A 77 17.17 35.36 -0.58
N TRP A 78 17.33 34.15 -0.03
CA TRP A 78 18.54 33.34 -0.22
C TRP A 78 18.81 33.10 -1.70
N PHE A 79 17.80 32.61 -2.43
CA PHE A 79 17.95 32.32 -3.85
C PHE A 79 18.17 33.59 -4.67
N GLN A 80 17.50 34.70 -4.34
CA GLN A 80 17.73 35.98 -4.99
C GLN A 80 19.19 36.45 -4.88
N ASN A 81 19.88 36.17 -3.77
CA ASN A 81 21.28 36.53 -3.58
C ASN A 81 22.26 35.55 -4.25
N LYS A 82 21.93 34.26 -4.32
CA LYS A 82 22.78 33.23 -4.93
C LYS A 82 22.74 33.24 -6.46
N PHE A 83 21.61 33.63 -7.03
CA PHE A 83 21.41 33.59 -8.46
C PHE A 83 22.16 34.71 -9.20
N THR A 84 22.79 34.35 -10.31
CA THR A 84 23.68 35.22 -11.10
C THR A 84 22.97 36.17 -12.06
N GLY A 85 21.63 36.20 -12.04
CA GLY A 85 20.81 37.15 -12.77
C GLY A 85 20.54 36.81 -14.25
N ASP A 86 20.85 35.60 -14.71
CA ASP A 86 20.39 35.12 -16.02
C ASP A 86 18.86 34.90 -16.06
N GLU A 87 18.31 34.72 -17.27
CA GLU A 87 16.87 34.68 -17.51
C GLU A 87 16.17 33.54 -16.74
N GLU A 88 16.79 32.37 -16.64
CA GLU A 88 16.21 31.22 -15.94
C GLU A 88 16.16 31.46 -14.44
N HIS A 89 17.26 31.95 -13.87
CA HIS A 89 17.31 32.32 -12.47
C HIS A 89 16.32 33.43 -12.12
N GLN A 90 16.09 34.40 -13.01
CA GLN A 90 15.07 35.44 -12.81
C GLN A 90 13.66 34.85 -12.75
N LYS A 91 13.34 33.88 -13.60
CA LYS A 91 12.04 33.18 -13.60
C LYS A 91 11.82 32.41 -12.30
N ILE A 92 12.82 31.66 -11.84
CA ILE A 92 12.75 30.93 -10.57
C ILE A 92 12.58 31.90 -9.40
N THR A 93 13.36 32.99 -9.36
CA THR A 93 13.24 34.02 -8.32
C THR A 93 11.85 34.66 -8.31
N HIS A 94 11.30 34.96 -9.48
CA HIS A 94 9.95 35.51 -9.60
C HIS A 94 8.90 34.53 -9.05
N PHE A 95 8.97 33.26 -9.45
CA PHE A 95 8.07 32.22 -8.93
C PHE A 95 8.15 32.10 -7.41
N LEU A 96 9.37 32.00 -6.84
CA LEU A 96 9.57 31.87 -5.39
C LEU A 96 9.02 33.08 -4.62
N LYS A 97 9.22 34.28 -5.16
CA LYS A 97 8.69 35.51 -4.57
C LYS A 97 7.17 35.54 -4.58
N THR A 98 6.54 35.16 -5.70
CA THR A 98 5.08 35.05 -5.80
C THR A 98 4.55 34.00 -4.83
N TRP A 99 5.18 32.83 -4.76
CA TRP A 99 4.80 31.75 -3.84
C TRP A 99 4.96 32.13 -2.36
N ALA A 100 5.94 32.96 -2.01
CA ALA A 100 6.11 33.49 -0.66
C ALA A 100 5.03 34.52 -0.27
N ASP A 101 4.34 35.14 -1.24
CA ASP A 101 3.23 36.05 -0.98
C ASP A 101 1.97 35.26 -0.59
N LYS A 102 1.57 35.37 0.68
CA LYS A 102 0.41 34.69 1.26
C LYS A 102 -0.93 35.00 0.59
N SER A 103 -1.01 36.11 -0.16
CA SER A 103 -2.21 36.49 -0.90
C SER A 103 -2.27 35.91 -2.32
N SER A 104 -1.15 35.34 -2.80
CA SER A 104 -1.07 34.78 -4.15
C SER A 104 -1.79 33.44 -4.26
N ALA A 105 -2.31 33.15 -5.45
CA ALA A 105 -2.83 31.83 -5.78
C ALA A 105 -1.74 30.75 -5.68
N HIS A 106 -0.48 31.10 -5.95
CA HIS A 106 0.65 30.18 -5.79
C HIS A 106 0.74 29.70 -4.34
N HIS A 107 0.72 30.60 -3.37
CA HIS A 107 0.77 30.24 -1.95
C HIS A 107 -0.44 29.40 -1.55
N ILE A 108 -1.64 29.76 -2.01
CA ILE A 108 -2.87 29.05 -1.61
C ILE A 108 -2.87 27.59 -2.11
N HIS A 109 -2.42 27.36 -3.35
CA HIS A 109 -2.62 26.08 -4.05
C HIS A 109 -1.36 25.23 -4.28
N ILE A 110 -0.17 25.75 -3.96
CA ILE A 110 1.10 25.00 -4.04
C ILE A 110 1.58 24.74 -2.60
N PRO A 111 1.39 23.52 -2.07
CA PRO A 111 1.77 23.18 -0.71
C PRO A 111 3.28 22.93 -0.60
N GLU A 112 3.92 22.44 -1.66
CA GLU A 112 5.34 22.16 -1.68
C GLU A 112 5.95 22.28 -3.08
N ILE A 113 7.26 22.49 -3.11
CA ILE A 113 8.07 22.46 -4.32
C ILE A 113 9.34 21.62 -4.10
N PHE A 114 9.86 21.07 -5.20
CA PHE A 114 11.20 20.51 -5.27
C PHE A 114 12.05 21.34 -6.23
N LEU A 115 13.26 21.66 -5.80
CA LEU A 115 14.32 22.19 -6.64
C LEU A 115 15.36 21.09 -6.87
N GLU A 116 15.61 20.72 -8.12
CA GLU A 116 16.54 19.63 -8.46
C GLU A 116 17.76 20.18 -9.19
N LEU A 117 18.95 19.76 -8.76
CA LEU A 117 20.21 20.08 -9.40
C LEU A 117 20.80 18.82 -10.04
N ASP A 118 20.99 18.89 -11.35
CA ASP A 118 21.86 17.97 -12.07
C ASP A 118 23.33 18.26 -11.65
N VAL A 119 23.95 17.35 -10.89
CA VAL A 119 25.29 17.56 -10.30
C VAL A 119 26.36 17.10 -11.29
N LEU A 120 26.68 17.99 -12.23
CA LEU A 120 27.59 17.70 -13.34
C LEU A 120 28.99 18.29 -13.14
N PRO A 121 30.05 17.69 -13.72
CA PRO A 121 31.40 18.25 -13.71
C PRO A 121 31.51 19.64 -14.33
N SER A 122 30.58 20.00 -15.23
CA SER A 122 30.50 21.33 -15.86
C SER A 122 30.12 22.47 -14.91
N GLY A 123 29.73 22.14 -13.67
CA GLY A 123 29.27 23.11 -12.67
C GLY A 123 27.76 23.11 -12.48
N ILE A 124 27.30 23.92 -11.53
CA ILE A 124 25.90 24.05 -11.14
C ILE A 124 25.18 24.96 -12.12
N ARG A 125 24.07 24.48 -12.68
CA ARG A 125 23.15 25.27 -13.51
C ARG A 125 21.88 25.63 -12.73
N ALA A 126 20.97 26.36 -13.35
CA ALA A 126 19.66 26.65 -12.78
C ALA A 126 18.92 25.36 -12.40
N PRO A 127 18.35 25.26 -11.19
CA PRO A 127 17.65 24.06 -10.77
C PRO A 127 16.35 23.87 -11.55
N LEU A 128 15.99 22.60 -11.75
CA LEU A 128 14.66 22.22 -12.21
C LEU A 128 13.66 22.57 -11.09
N LEU A 129 12.50 23.12 -11.46
CA LEU A 129 11.46 23.51 -10.50
C LEU A 129 10.24 22.60 -10.65
N PHE A 130 9.94 21.84 -9.62
CA PHE A 130 8.73 21.03 -9.51
C PHE A 130 7.80 21.63 -8.47
N PHE A 131 6.53 21.79 -8.79
CA PHE A 131 5.53 22.25 -7.83
C PHE A 131 4.35 21.29 -7.74
N GLU A 132 3.89 21.02 -6.52
CA GLU A 132 2.73 20.18 -6.29
C GLU A 132 1.43 20.97 -6.59
N LEU A 133 0.46 20.28 -7.16
CA LEU A 133 -0.92 20.73 -7.31
C LEU A 133 -1.79 20.04 -6.26
N GLN A 134 -2.44 20.81 -5.38
CA GLN A 134 -3.26 20.24 -4.31
C GLN A 134 -4.27 19.18 -4.84
N PRO A 135 -4.45 18.05 -4.13
CA PRO A 135 -5.33 16.97 -4.61
C PRO A 135 -6.82 17.32 -4.64
N ASP A 136 -7.26 18.29 -3.86
CA ASP A 136 -8.67 18.70 -3.70
C ASP A 136 -9.15 19.70 -4.75
N LEU A 137 -8.25 20.25 -5.58
CA LEU A 137 -8.62 21.03 -6.76
C LEU A 137 -9.45 20.17 -7.71
N ASP A 138 -10.63 20.67 -8.06
CA ASP A 138 -11.45 20.09 -9.13
C ASP A 138 -10.74 20.22 -10.49
N GLU A 139 -11.28 19.54 -11.51
CA GLU A 139 -10.66 19.49 -12.84
C GLU A 139 -10.52 20.88 -13.48
N ALA A 140 -11.51 21.75 -13.33
CA ALA A 140 -11.50 23.09 -13.91
C ALA A 140 -10.51 24.00 -13.17
N GLN A 141 -10.53 23.98 -11.85
CA GLN A 141 -9.58 24.70 -11.00
C GLN A 141 -8.15 24.27 -11.30
N ARG A 142 -7.89 22.96 -11.39
CA ARG A 142 -6.56 22.42 -11.70
C ARG A 142 -6.06 22.90 -13.06
N ARG A 143 -6.91 22.87 -14.09
CA ARG A 143 -6.57 23.37 -15.42
C ARG A 143 -6.24 24.86 -15.39
N ASP A 144 -7.15 25.67 -14.88
CA ASP A 144 -7.03 27.12 -14.94
C ASP A 144 -5.84 27.60 -14.10
N PHE A 145 -5.65 27.02 -12.91
CA PHE A 145 -4.52 27.32 -12.03
C PHE A 145 -3.18 26.91 -12.65
N SER A 146 -3.05 25.67 -13.13
CA SER A 146 -1.78 25.19 -13.71
C SER A 146 -1.37 25.99 -14.95
N LEU A 147 -2.31 26.36 -15.82
CA LEU A 147 -2.03 27.21 -16.97
C LEU A 147 -1.61 28.62 -16.55
N SER A 148 -2.25 29.21 -15.52
CA SER A 148 -1.87 30.53 -15.00
C SER A 148 -0.43 30.54 -14.49
N VAL A 149 -0.07 29.58 -13.62
CA VAL A 149 1.28 29.46 -13.05
C VAL A 149 2.33 29.30 -14.14
N LEU A 150 2.07 28.42 -15.12
CA LEU A 150 3.02 28.18 -16.21
C LEU A 150 3.18 29.42 -17.11
N LYS A 151 2.11 30.14 -17.42
CA LYS A 151 2.16 31.36 -18.24
C LYS A 151 2.85 32.51 -17.53
N GLU A 152 2.59 32.69 -16.24
CA GLU A 152 3.26 33.70 -15.41
C GLU A 152 4.77 33.42 -15.30
N THR A 153 5.16 32.14 -15.19
CA THR A 153 6.56 31.73 -15.01
C THR A 153 7.34 31.66 -16.32
N LEU A 154 6.73 31.14 -17.40
CA LEU A 154 7.40 30.81 -18.65
C LEU A 154 6.99 31.70 -19.84
N GLY A 155 5.96 32.52 -19.68
CA GLY A 155 5.34 33.32 -20.74
C GLY A 155 4.17 32.63 -21.44
N GLU A 156 3.41 33.40 -22.23
CA GLU A 156 2.14 32.97 -22.86
C GLU A 156 2.30 31.94 -23.99
N SER A 157 3.50 31.74 -24.52
CA SER A 157 3.72 30.88 -25.70
C SER A 157 4.81 29.86 -25.44
N ARG A 158 4.38 28.59 -25.30
CA ARG A 158 5.24 27.42 -25.16
C ARG A 158 4.73 26.31 -26.06
N SER A 159 5.66 25.51 -26.59
CA SER A 159 5.34 24.48 -27.59
C SER A 159 4.50 23.33 -27.03
N PHE A 160 4.50 23.14 -25.71
CA PHE A 160 3.78 22.08 -25.01
C PHE A 160 2.38 22.45 -24.52
N PHE A 161 1.97 23.72 -24.47
CA PHE A 161 0.70 24.12 -23.84
C PHE A 161 -0.52 23.38 -24.39
N LYS A 162 -0.62 23.27 -25.72
CA LYS A 162 -1.72 22.54 -26.37
C LYS A 162 -1.78 21.06 -25.99
N LEU A 163 -0.61 20.42 -25.84
CA LEU A 163 -0.55 19.03 -25.42
C LEU A 163 -0.86 18.89 -23.92
N PHE A 164 -0.44 19.85 -23.11
CA PHE A 164 -0.76 19.89 -21.68
C PHE A 164 -2.27 20.02 -21.42
N GLU A 165 -2.97 20.89 -22.15
CA GLU A 165 -4.44 20.99 -22.11
C GLU A 165 -5.11 19.66 -22.46
N ARG A 166 -4.65 19.01 -23.53
CA ARG A 166 -5.12 17.66 -23.91
C ARG A 166 -4.87 16.63 -22.81
N ILE A 167 -3.77 16.72 -22.07
CA ILE A 167 -3.46 15.83 -20.94
C ILE A 167 -4.43 16.06 -19.79
N LEU A 168 -4.73 17.32 -19.45
CA LEU A 168 -5.73 17.65 -18.43
C LEU A 168 -7.11 17.07 -18.78
N GLU A 169 -7.55 17.19 -20.03
CA GLU A 169 -8.81 16.59 -20.52
C GLU A 169 -8.77 15.06 -20.65
N ALA A 170 -7.58 14.49 -20.79
CA ALA A 170 -7.39 13.06 -20.96
C ALA A 170 -7.27 12.30 -19.64
N CYS A 171 -6.84 12.96 -18.56
CA CYS A 171 -6.60 12.36 -17.26
C CYS A 171 -7.91 11.85 -16.64
N PRO A 172 -8.08 10.52 -16.46
CA PRO A 172 -9.33 9.97 -15.94
C PRO A 172 -9.39 10.07 -14.42
N ALA A 173 -10.53 10.40 -13.83
CA ALA A 173 -10.74 10.25 -12.39
C ALA A 173 -10.58 8.77 -11.95
N PRO A 174 -10.05 8.48 -10.74
CA PRO A 174 -9.54 9.41 -9.73
C PRO A 174 -8.07 9.81 -9.94
N ALA A 175 -7.48 9.54 -11.11
CA ALA A 175 -6.13 9.99 -11.44
C ALA A 175 -6.11 11.50 -11.59
N PHE A 176 -4.99 12.11 -11.22
CA PHE A 176 -4.82 13.55 -11.32
C PHE A 176 -3.36 13.91 -11.54
N ILE A 177 -3.14 15.08 -12.14
CA ILE A 177 -1.81 15.67 -12.29
C ILE A 177 -1.38 16.22 -10.94
N ALA A 178 -0.36 15.60 -10.35
CA ALA A 178 0.11 15.91 -9.00
C ALA A 178 1.28 16.88 -8.99
N TYR A 179 2.23 16.76 -9.92
CA TYR A 179 3.32 17.72 -10.07
C TYR A 179 3.51 18.14 -11.51
N LEU A 180 3.98 19.37 -11.65
CA LEU A 180 4.52 19.91 -12.89
C LEU A 180 5.98 20.30 -12.65
N GLY A 181 6.87 19.85 -13.54
CA GLY A 181 8.30 20.13 -13.49
C GLY A 181 8.75 20.98 -14.66
N ILE A 182 9.25 22.17 -14.37
CA ILE A 182 9.88 23.08 -15.32
C ILE A 182 11.37 22.75 -15.38
N LEU A 183 11.83 22.24 -16.53
CA LEU A 183 13.20 21.74 -16.69
C LEU A 183 14.14 22.87 -17.16
N PHE A 184 14.33 23.88 -16.31
CA PHE A 184 15.35 24.92 -16.54
C PHE A 184 16.73 24.28 -16.80
N SER A 185 17.62 24.99 -17.47
CA SER A 185 19.00 24.61 -17.81
C SER A 185 19.18 23.50 -18.85
N ARG A 186 18.07 22.98 -19.41
CA ARG A 186 18.07 22.07 -20.55
C ARG A 186 17.72 22.84 -21.82
N ASP A 187 18.43 22.58 -22.92
CA ASP A 187 18.27 23.28 -24.21
C ASP A 187 16.97 22.91 -24.97
N VAL A 188 15.93 22.50 -24.24
CA VAL A 188 14.70 21.92 -24.80
C VAL A 188 13.49 22.54 -24.13
N ASP A 189 12.52 23.00 -24.92
CA ASP A 189 11.24 23.52 -24.42
C ASP A 189 10.34 22.34 -23.99
N VAL A 190 10.46 21.95 -22.72
CA VAL A 190 9.86 20.74 -22.17
C VAL A 190 9.21 20.99 -20.81
N LEU A 191 8.08 20.32 -20.58
CA LEU A 191 7.39 20.26 -19.29
C LEU A 191 7.33 18.80 -18.81
N ARG A 192 7.68 18.55 -17.56
CA ARG A 192 7.46 17.26 -16.88
C ARG A 192 6.07 17.25 -16.26
N VAL A 193 5.32 16.19 -16.49
CA VAL A 193 3.99 15.97 -15.92
C VAL A 193 4.00 14.67 -15.13
N ASN A 194 3.69 14.75 -13.84
CA ASN A 194 3.62 13.60 -12.94
C ASN A 194 2.16 13.34 -12.55
N ILE A 195 1.67 12.13 -12.84
CA ILE A 195 0.27 11.74 -12.70
C ILE A 195 0.16 10.65 -11.63
N LYS A 196 -0.56 10.95 -10.54
CA LYS A 196 -0.83 10.02 -9.43
C LYS A 196 -2.19 9.34 -9.63
N LYS A 197 -2.39 8.20 -8.97
CA LYS A 197 -3.65 7.41 -8.96
C LYS A 197 -4.15 6.94 -10.33
N LEU A 198 -3.31 6.96 -11.36
CA LEU A 198 -3.62 6.32 -12.63
C LEU A 198 -3.60 4.81 -12.45
N SER A 199 -4.71 4.12 -12.74
CA SER A 199 -4.78 2.66 -12.59
C SER A 199 -3.99 1.95 -13.68
N ALA A 200 -3.50 0.74 -13.41
CA ALA A 200 -2.71 -0.05 -14.36
C ALA A 200 -3.39 -0.16 -15.73
N THR A 201 -4.71 -0.41 -15.74
CA THR A 201 -5.51 -0.57 -16.95
C THR A 201 -5.78 0.74 -17.70
N ALA A 202 -5.61 1.88 -17.04
CA ALA A 202 -5.83 3.19 -17.64
C ALA A 202 -4.56 3.77 -18.30
N VAL A 203 -3.36 3.32 -17.93
CA VAL A 203 -2.09 3.87 -18.44
C VAL A 203 -2.00 3.79 -19.97
N GLY A 204 -2.15 2.60 -20.56
CA GLY A 204 -2.08 2.40 -22.01
C GLY A 204 -3.12 3.25 -22.78
N PRO A 205 -4.43 3.15 -22.45
CA PRO A 205 -5.46 3.99 -23.04
C PRO A 205 -5.21 5.49 -22.91
N PHE A 206 -4.73 5.95 -21.75
CA PHE A 206 -4.37 7.35 -21.50
C PHE A 206 -3.22 7.79 -22.42
N LEU A 207 -2.12 7.04 -22.47
CA LEU A 207 -0.97 7.34 -23.32
C LEU A 207 -1.35 7.41 -24.81
N LYS A 208 -2.21 6.49 -25.27
CA LYS A 208 -2.77 6.53 -26.63
C LYS A 208 -3.63 7.76 -26.85
N LYS A 209 -4.49 8.13 -25.88
CA LYS A 209 -5.38 9.29 -25.94
C LYS A 209 -4.61 10.61 -26.02
N ILE A 210 -3.39 10.70 -25.48
CA ILE A 210 -2.53 11.90 -25.57
C ILE A 210 -1.56 11.86 -26.76
N GLY A 211 -1.53 10.77 -27.53
CA GLY A 211 -0.72 10.64 -28.75
C GLY A 211 0.71 10.17 -28.52
N TYR A 212 0.97 9.41 -27.44
CA TYR A 212 2.26 8.74 -27.26
C TYR A 212 2.47 7.67 -28.35
N ALA A 213 3.60 7.74 -29.07
CA ALA A 213 3.82 6.94 -30.27
C ALA A 213 4.20 5.48 -29.98
N TRP A 214 4.75 5.18 -28.80
CA TRP A 214 5.34 3.88 -28.47
C TRP A 214 4.44 3.04 -27.56
N THR A 215 3.16 2.97 -27.89
CA THR A 215 2.23 2.03 -27.25
C THR A 215 2.35 0.64 -27.88
N GLY A 216 2.15 -0.42 -27.09
CA GLY A 216 2.19 -1.79 -27.58
C GLY A 216 2.54 -2.81 -26.48
N PRO A 217 2.65 -4.10 -26.84
CA PRO A 217 2.79 -5.20 -25.88
C PRO A 217 3.98 -5.04 -24.92
N GLN A 218 5.12 -4.55 -25.42
CA GLN A 218 6.31 -4.34 -24.58
C GLN A 218 6.03 -3.33 -23.45
N LEU A 219 5.33 -2.24 -23.74
CA LEU A 219 4.95 -1.26 -22.72
C LEU A 219 3.89 -1.84 -21.78
N ASP A 220 2.94 -2.61 -22.29
CA ASP A 220 1.91 -3.26 -21.47
C ASP A 220 2.53 -4.25 -20.47
N ASP A 221 3.56 -4.99 -20.88
CA ASP A 221 4.34 -5.88 -20.01
C ASP A 221 5.06 -5.09 -18.90
N TRP A 222 5.62 -3.92 -19.22
CA TRP A 222 6.24 -3.03 -18.25
C TRP A 222 5.23 -2.44 -17.24
N ILE A 223 4.09 -1.98 -17.73
CA ILE A 223 3.00 -1.49 -16.86
C ILE A 223 2.54 -2.61 -15.94
N SER A 224 2.34 -3.81 -16.47
CA SER A 224 1.96 -4.99 -15.70
C SER A 224 2.99 -5.32 -14.63
N PHE A 225 4.28 -5.32 -14.98
CA PHE A 225 5.38 -5.56 -14.05
C PHE A 225 5.40 -4.54 -12.91
N VAL A 226 5.38 -3.24 -13.23
CA VAL A 226 5.47 -2.16 -12.25
C VAL A 226 4.30 -2.22 -11.27
N TYR A 227 3.06 -2.25 -11.77
CA TYR A 227 1.88 -2.24 -10.91
C TYR A 227 1.71 -3.55 -10.14
N SER A 228 2.21 -4.68 -10.63
CA SER A 228 2.16 -5.93 -9.89
C SER A 228 3.09 -5.91 -8.68
N ASN A 229 4.24 -5.24 -8.77
CA ASN A 229 5.32 -5.33 -7.79
C ASN A 229 5.52 -4.06 -6.95
N SER A 230 4.64 -3.06 -7.05
CA SER A 230 4.68 -1.82 -6.27
C SER A 230 3.31 -1.42 -5.73
N ASP A 231 3.26 -0.73 -4.59
CA ASP A 231 1.99 -0.37 -3.93
C ASP A 231 1.35 0.88 -4.54
N ARG A 232 2.17 1.86 -4.92
CA ARG A 232 1.73 3.08 -5.59
C ARG A 232 2.69 3.41 -6.72
N VAL A 233 2.13 3.98 -7.77
CA VAL A 233 2.86 4.34 -8.99
C VAL A 233 2.49 5.75 -9.41
N THR A 234 3.50 6.57 -9.69
CA THR A 234 3.33 7.85 -10.39
C THR A 234 3.87 7.70 -11.81
N LEU A 235 3.04 8.03 -12.81
CA LEU A 235 3.49 8.09 -14.20
C LEU A 235 4.12 9.47 -14.45
N CYS A 236 5.36 9.49 -14.95
CA CYS A 236 6.12 10.72 -15.19
C CYS A 236 6.45 10.82 -16.68
N ILE A 237 5.88 11.81 -17.37
CA ILE A 237 6.08 12.03 -18.81
C ILE A 237 6.69 13.40 -19.07
N ASP A 238 7.60 13.48 -20.04
CA ASP A 238 8.12 14.74 -20.56
C ASP A 238 7.36 15.11 -21.84
N ILE A 239 6.94 16.37 -21.96
CA ILE A 239 6.14 16.85 -23.09
C ILE A 239 6.73 18.11 -23.73
N GLY A 240 6.75 18.12 -25.07
CA GLY A 240 7.01 19.27 -25.92
C GLY A 240 5.81 19.44 -26.86
N LYS A 241 6.08 19.64 -28.16
CA LYS A 241 5.03 19.52 -29.20
C LYS A 241 4.37 18.14 -29.24
N GLN A 242 5.10 17.12 -28.80
CA GLN A 242 4.69 15.74 -28.67
C GLN A 242 5.19 15.19 -27.34
N VAL A 243 4.64 14.04 -26.92
CA VAL A 243 5.16 13.31 -25.76
C VAL A 243 6.54 12.75 -26.12
N PHE A 244 7.53 12.94 -25.26
CA PHE A 244 8.89 12.42 -25.47
C PHE A 244 8.92 10.88 -25.35
N PRO A 245 9.88 10.19 -25.99
CA PRO A 245 9.94 8.73 -25.98
C PRO A 245 10.09 8.13 -24.58
N LYS A 246 10.92 8.74 -23.73
CA LYS A 246 11.19 8.26 -22.37
C LYS A 246 10.00 8.56 -21.46
N ILE A 247 9.50 7.53 -20.78
CA ILE A 247 8.53 7.68 -19.69
C ILE A 247 9.09 7.05 -18.42
N GLY A 248 8.70 7.58 -17.27
CA GLY A 248 9.13 7.08 -15.96
C GLY A 248 7.95 6.60 -15.12
N PHE A 249 8.22 5.63 -14.26
CA PHE A 249 7.32 5.16 -13.22
C PHE A 249 8.03 5.30 -11.87
N GLU A 250 7.50 6.15 -11.00
CA GLU A 250 7.95 6.23 -9.61
C GLU A 250 7.17 5.20 -8.80
N CYS A 251 7.90 4.21 -8.29
CA CYS A 251 7.39 3.04 -7.58
C CYS A 251 7.59 3.22 -6.07
N PHE A 252 6.49 3.14 -5.32
CA PHE A 252 6.47 3.29 -3.87
C PHE A 252 5.95 2.01 -3.20
N TRP A 253 6.44 1.75 -1.99
CA TRP A 253 5.94 0.72 -1.08
C TRP A 253 5.46 1.36 0.22
N SER A 254 4.61 0.64 0.94
CA SER A 254 4.02 1.11 2.20
C SER A 254 5.06 1.19 3.33
N GLU A 255 6.02 0.25 3.32
CA GLU A 255 7.05 0.11 4.36
C GLU A 255 8.46 0.17 3.75
N GLN A 256 9.47 0.45 4.59
CA GLN A 256 10.87 0.52 4.19
C GLN A 256 11.50 -0.89 4.03
N PRO A 257 12.65 -1.04 3.33
CA PRO A 257 13.20 -2.35 2.96
C PRO A 257 13.50 -3.31 4.11
N VAL A 258 13.78 -2.80 5.32
CA VAL A 258 13.97 -3.64 6.53
C VAL A 258 12.73 -4.46 6.84
N THR A 259 11.56 -3.91 6.54
CA THR A 259 10.25 -4.52 6.76
C THR A 259 9.69 -5.11 5.46
N GLU A 260 9.95 -4.49 4.31
CA GLU A 260 9.33 -4.86 3.04
C GLU A 260 10.35 -5.44 2.05
N THR A 261 10.37 -6.76 1.91
CA THR A 261 11.33 -7.41 1.00
C THR A 261 10.99 -7.22 -0.48
N TYR A 262 9.79 -6.70 -0.80
CA TYR A 262 9.41 -6.36 -2.17
C TYR A 262 10.35 -5.36 -2.85
N TRP A 263 11.04 -4.48 -2.11
CA TRP A 263 12.04 -3.57 -2.69
C TRP A 263 13.17 -4.34 -3.38
N ARG A 264 13.75 -5.34 -2.69
CA ARG A 264 14.81 -6.18 -3.25
C ARG A 264 14.29 -7.04 -4.40
N ASN A 265 13.15 -7.71 -4.20
CA ASN A 265 12.53 -8.55 -5.21
C ASN A 265 12.23 -7.78 -6.51
N PHE A 266 11.83 -6.51 -6.42
CA PHE A 266 11.61 -5.64 -7.57
C PHE A 266 12.90 -5.43 -8.36
N ILE A 267 14.00 -5.09 -7.68
CA ILE A 267 15.30 -4.86 -8.32
C ILE A 267 15.85 -6.15 -8.92
N ASP A 268 15.80 -7.26 -8.18
CA ASP A 268 16.36 -8.55 -8.62
C ASP A 268 15.67 -9.08 -9.89
N LYS A 269 14.34 -8.91 -9.99
CA LYS A 269 13.59 -9.26 -11.21
C LYS A 269 13.99 -8.43 -12.43
N LEU A 270 14.50 -7.23 -12.23
CA LEU A 270 15.01 -6.36 -13.30
C LEU A 270 16.50 -6.57 -13.57
N ASN A 271 17.23 -7.10 -12.60
CA ASN A 271 18.68 -7.32 -12.68
C ASN A 271 19.04 -8.69 -13.28
N THR A 272 18.19 -9.29 -14.12
CA THR A 272 18.44 -10.63 -14.69
C THR A 272 19.70 -10.74 -15.54
N GLN A 273 20.19 -9.61 -16.07
CA GLN A 273 21.41 -9.51 -16.85
C GLN A 273 22.61 -8.96 -16.05
N ASN A 274 22.50 -8.81 -14.72
CA ASN A 274 23.52 -8.21 -13.85
C ASN A 274 23.96 -6.80 -14.30
N GLN A 275 23.02 -6.00 -14.80
CA GLN A 275 23.24 -4.63 -15.26
C GLN A 275 23.35 -3.61 -14.12
N TYR A 276 22.93 -3.98 -12.92
CA TYR A 276 22.98 -3.13 -11.73
C TYR A 276 24.01 -3.66 -10.73
N GLN A 277 24.73 -2.73 -10.08
CA GLN A 277 25.83 -3.05 -9.18
C GLN A 277 25.30 -3.53 -7.82
N GLN A 278 25.75 -4.70 -7.37
CA GLN A 278 25.24 -5.34 -6.15
C GLN A 278 25.50 -4.51 -4.88
N ASP A 279 26.66 -3.88 -4.78
CA ASP A 279 27.03 -2.99 -3.66
C ASP A 279 26.20 -1.71 -3.61
N LYS A 280 25.79 -1.17 -4.75
CA LYS A 280 24.80 -0.08 -4.81
C LYS A 280 23.43 -0.55 -4.33
N ILE A 281 22.96 -1.72 -4.80
CA ILE A 281 21.68 -2.31 -4.39
C ILE A 281 21.65 -2.51 -2.87
N ASP A 282 22.71 -3.12 -2.32
CA ASP A 282 22.78 -3.37 -0.88
C ASP A 282 22.89 -2.06 -0.08
N ALA A 283 23.59 -1.05 -0.59
CA ALA A 283 23.68 0.25 0.07
C ALA A 283 22.35 1.01 0.08
N ILE A 284 21.57 1.01 -1.02
CA ILE A 284 20.25 1.66 -1.02
C ILE A 284 19.28 0.93 -0.11
N LEU A 285 19.26 -0.41 -0.11
CA LEU A 285 18.32 -1.19 0.70
C LEU A 285 18.62 -1.08 2.21
N ASN A 286 19.85 -0.72 2.58
CA ASN A 286 20.24 -0.42 3.97
C ASN A 286 20.23 1.09 4.30
N TRP A 287 19.64 1.93 3.44
CA TRP A 287 19.65 3.38 3.63
C TRP A 287 18.79 3.86 4.81
N ASP A 288 17.68 3.16 5.09
CA ASP A 288 16.71 3.57 6.12
C ASP A 288 17.32 3.61 7.52
N GLN A 289 17.26 4.75 8.19
CA GLN A 289 17.86 4.95 9.50
C GLN A 289 17.26 6.16 10.24
N GLU A 290 17.00 6.01 11.54
CA GLU A 290 16.81 7.14 12.46
C GLU A 290 18.12 7.43 13.20
N ILE A 291 18.54 8.70 13.18
CA ILE A 291 19.76 9.16 13.83
C ILE A 291 19.37 10.23 14.86
N PHE A 292 19.65 9.94 16.12
CA PHE A 292 19.34 10.78 17.28
C PHE A 292 20.56 11.57 17.76
N PRO A 293 20.35 12.71 18.45
CA PRO A 293 21.43 13.47 19.05
C PRO A 293 22.35 12.61 19.90
N GLY A 294 23.66 12.75 19.70
CA GLY A 294 24.70 11.98 20.40
C GLY A 294 25.12 10.65 19.75
N GLN A 295 24.38 10.17 18.73
CA GLN A 295 24.80 8.99 17.96
C GLN A 295 25.88 9.30 16.91
N ILE A 296 26.00 10.57 16.53
CA ILE A 296 27.10 11.07 15.69
C ILE A 296 27.87 12.15 16.45
N LYS A 297 29.18 12.20 16.22
CA LYS A 297 30.10 13.10 16.92
C LYS A 297 29.81 14.58 16.62
N ASP A 298 29.51 14.89 15.37
CA ASP A 298 29.35 16.25 14.85
C ASP A 298 27.87 16.54 14.54
N TRP A 299 27.02 16.49 15.58
CA TRP A 299 25.60 16.81 15.43
C TRP A 299 25.42 18.27 14.98
N PRO A 300 24.55 18.57 14.00
CA PRO A 300 24.29 19.92 13.53
C PRO A 300 23.98 20.92 14.66
N GLU A 301 24.79 21.97 14.78
CA GLU A 301 24.65 22.97 15.87
C GLU A 301 23.28 23.65 15.87
N HIS A 302 22.76 24.02 14.69
CA HIS A 302 21.45 24.67 14.60
C HIS A 302 20.31 23.75 15.06
N LEU A 303 20.45 22.42 14.94
CA LEU A 303 19.47 21.45 15.46
C LEU A 303 19.54 21.33 16.99
N TRP A 304 20.73 21.48 17.58
CA TRP A 304 20.86 21.65 19.04
C TRP A 304 20.14 22.92 19.49
N THR A 305 20.44 24.05 18.84
CA THR A 305 19.82 25.34 19.18
C THR A 305 18.29 25.26 19.05
N ALA A 306 17.79 24.65 17.97
CA ALA A 306 16.36 24.45 17.76
C ALA A 306 15.74 23.60 18.89
N SER A 307 16.35 22.45 19.22
CA SER A 307 15.84 21.55 20.27
C SER A 307 15.85 22.21 21.65
N LEU A 308 16.90 22.96 21.98
CA LEU A 308 17.02 23.71 23.25
C LEU A 308 16.01 24.86 23.39
N SER A 309 15.41 25.30 22.27
CA SER A 309 14.35 26.31 22.29
C SER A 309 12.94 25.74 22.55
N LYS A 310 12.80 24.40 22.62
CA LYS A 310 11.54 23.69 22.85
C LYS A 310 11.48 23.06 24.24
N GLY A 311 10.33 22.46 24.58
CA GLY A 311 10.16 21.74 25.83
C GLY A 311 11.06 20.51 25.93
N GLN A 312 11.36 20.04 27.15
CA GLN A 312 12.28 18.92 27.43
C GLN A 312 11.92 17.58 26.74
N ASN A 313 10.71 17.45 26.22
CA ASN A 313 10.20 16.24 25.54
C ASN A 313 10.22 16.37 24.01
N GLU A 314 10.70 17.50 23.48
CA GLU A 314 10.76 17.80 22.07
C GLU A 314 12.21 17.96 21.64
N PHE A 315 12.64 17.13 20.70
CA PHE A 315 13.98 17.24 20.14
C PHE A 315 13.97 16.86 18.66
N THR A 316 14.94 17.39 17.94
CA THR A 316 15.14 17.05 16.53
C THR A 316 15.90 15.73 16.39
N PHE A 317 15.58 14.97 15.35
CA PHE A 317 16.34 13.82 14.89
C PHE A 317 16.49 13.87 13.37
N LEU A 318 17.37 13.06 12.81
CA LEU A 318 17.57 12.94 11.37
C LEU A 318 17.00 11.61 10.89
N LYS A 319 16.27 11.63 9.79
CA LYS A 319 15.71 10.43 9.15
C LYS A 319 16.32 10.27 7.77
N LYS A 320 16.81 9.06 7.51
CA LYS A 320 17.10 8.54 6.17
C LYS A 320 16.01 7.55 5.81
N TRP A 321 15.54 7.57 4.57
CA TRP A 321 14.57 6.61 4.04
C TRP A 321 14.64 6.55 2.52
N ILE A 322 14.20 5.45 1.92
CA ILE A 322 13.99 5.41 0.47
C ILE A 322 12.62 6.03 0.19
N SER A 323 12.60 7.10 -0.59
CA SER A 323 11.37 7.74 -1.06
C SER A 323 10.67 6.84 -2.07
N HIS A 324 11.39 6.47 -3.14
CA HIS A 324 10.90 5.58 -4.20
C HIS A 324 12.05 5.06 -5.06
N LEU A 325 11.74 4.03 -5.86
CA LEU A 325 12.54 3.67 -7.04
C LEU A 325 11.85 4.23 -8.27
N LYS A 326 12.61 4.77 -9.22
CA LYS A 326 12.08 5.21 -10.52
C LYS A 326 12.60 4.30 -11.61
N LEU A 327 11.67 3.63 -12.28
CA LEU A 327 11.94 2.84 -13.46
C LEU A 327 11.62 3.68 -14.70
N SER A 328 12.62 3.93 -15.54
CA SER A 328 12.41 4.60 -16.82
C SER A 328 12.39 3.60 -17.96
N TYR A 329 11.37 3.70 -18.81
CA TYR A 329 11.23 2.95 -20.05
C TYR A 329 11.63 3.81 -21.24
N HIS A 330 12.55 3.30 -22.08
CA HIS A 330 12.89 3.90 -23.36
C HIS A 330 12.73 2.84 -24.47
N PRO A 331 11.90 3.09 -25.50
CA PRO A 331 11.57 2.09 -26.54
C PRO A 331 12.77 1.39 -27.17
N ASP A 332 13.91 2.08 -27.33
CA ASP A 332 15.11 1.56 -27.99
C ASP A 332 16.36 1.45 -27.10
N GLN A 333 16.29 1.84 -25.82
CA GLN A 333 17.49 1.95 -24.95
C GLN A 333 17.38 1.12 -23.67
N GLY A 334 16.34 0.29 -23.55
CA GLY A 334 16.11 -0.55 -22.37
C GLY A 334 15.57 0.24 -21.19
N THR A 335 15.93 -0.20 -19.97
CA THR A 335 15.42 0.36 -18.72
C THR A 335 16.51 0.87 -17.79
N GLU A 336 16.21 1.98 -17.14
CA GLU A 336 17.07 2.61 -16.14
C GLU A 336 16.34 2.61 -14.79
N ILE A 337 17.04 2.20 -13.73
CA ILE A 337 16.55 2.33 -12.36
C ILE A 337 17.35 3.39 -11.63
N LYS A 338 16.62 4.29 -10.97
CA LYS A 338 17.17 5.26 -10.02
C LYS A 338 16.51 5.09 -8.66
N ALA A 339 17.27 5.25 -7.58
CA ALA A 339 16.75 5.33 -6.22
C ALA A 339 16.74 6.79 -5.76
N TYR A 340 15.64 7.20 -5.14
CA TYR A 340 15.50 8.50 -4.51
C TYR A 340 15.58 8.33 -3.00
N LEU A 341 16.70 8.78 -2.43
CA LEU A 341 17.09 8.55 -1.04
C LEU A 341 16.87 9.82 -0.22
N GLY A 342 15.80 9.86 0.57
CA GLY A 342 15.43 11.01 1.39
C GLY A 342 16.33 11.17 2.61
N TYR A 343 16.55 12.43 3.00
CA TYR A 343 17.26 12.86 4.19
C TYR A 343 16.62 14.13 4.76
N GLU A 344 16.08 14.05 5.98
CA GLU A 344 15.33 15.16 6.59
C GLU A 344 15.61 15.25 8.09
N SER A 345 15.56 16.46 8.63
CA SER A 345 15.43 16.68 10.06
C SER A 345 13.96 16.73 10.47
N LEU A 346 13.58 15.89 11.43
CA LEU A 346 12.23 15.76 11.95
C LEU A 346 12.20 16.05 13.45
N TRP A 347 11.00 16.36 13.95
CA TRP A 347 10.75 16.53 15.38
C TRP A 347 10.25 15.24 16.00
N LYS A 348 10.84 14.84 17.12
CA LYS A 348 10.27 13.84 18.02
C LYS A 348 9.64 14.56 19.19
N GLN A 349 8.34 14.39 19.37
CA GLN A 349 7.66 14.73 20.60
C GLN A 349 7.44 13.43 21.37
N LYS A 350 8.10 13.26 22.51
CA LYS A 350 7.67 12.23 23.45
C LYS A 350 6.32 12.69 23.96
N GLY A 351 5.26 12.05 23.47
CA GLY A 351 3.96 12.21 24.08
C GLY A 351 4.14 12.05 25.59
N THR A 352 3.67 13.03 26.35
CA THR A 352 3.16 12.72 27.68
C THR A 352 2.37 11.43 27.50
N LEU A 353 2.50 10.46 28.40
CA LEU A 353 1.44 9.47 28.59
C LEU A 353 0.19 10.29 28.97
N ALA A 354 -0.45 10.88 27.97
CA ALA A 354 -1.75 11.45 28.06
C ALA A 354 -2.61 10.21 28.16
N THR A 355 -2.99 9.90 29.39
CA THR A 355 -4.36 9.49 29.68
C THR A 355 -5.25 10.04 28.59
N SER A 356 -5.87 9.14 27.84
CA SER A 356 -6.80 9.41 26.76
C SER A 356 -7.59 10.68 27.06
N PRO A 357 -7.69 11.65 26.14
CA PRO A 357 -8.75 12.62 26.24
C PRO A 357 -10.05 11.85 26.03
N GLU A 358 -10.67 11.46 27.14
CA GLU A 358 -12.12 11.36 27.26
C GLU A 358 -12.66 12.75 26.91
N ASN A 359 -12.82 13.02 25.62
CA ASN A 359 -13.68 14.08 25.16
C ASN A 359 -14.95 13.43 24.67
N GLU A 360 -15.89 13.42 25.62
CA GLU A 360 -17.33 13.40 25.46
C GLU A 360 -17.77 13.92 24.09
N ALA A 361 -18.09 13.01 23.18
CA ALA A 361 -19.09 13.28 22.17
C ALA A 361 -20.43 13.10 22.87
N GLN A 362 -21.06 14.23 23.21
CA GLN A 362 -22.47 14.30 23.55
C GLN A 362 -23.26 13.46 22.55
N GLN A 363 -23.91 12.41 23.06
CA GLN A 363 -24.82 11.57 22.31
C GLN A 363 -26.02 12.43 21.90
N GLU A 364 -25.96 12.98 20.69
CA GLU A 364 -27.17 13.27 19.94
C GLU A 364 -27.93 11.96 19.74
N VAL A 365 -29.20 11.99 20.15
CA VAL A 365 -30.18 10.92 20.02
C VAL A 365 -30.30 10.52 18.55
N LYS A 366 -29.56 9.49 18.14
CA LYS A 366 -29.66 8.92 16.78
C LYS A 366 -30.81 7.93 16.73
N SER A 367 -31.62 8.12 15.70
CA SER A 367 -32.58 7.17 15.15
C SER A 367 -32.05 5.74 15.09
N SER A 368 -32.96 4.75 15.00
CA SER A 368 -32.59 3.33 14.88
C SER A 368 -31.39 3.10 13.94
N PRO A 369 -30.38 2.31 14.35
CA PRO A 369 -29.15 2.10 13.58
C PRO A 369 -29.48 1.51 12.20
N ASP A 370 -29.08 2.22 11.13
CA ASP A 370 -29.31 1.79 9.75
C ASP A 370 -28.19 0.85 9.29
N ILE A 371 -28.54 -0.44 9.20
CA ILE A 371 -27.64 -1.49 8.74
C ILE A 371 -27.17 -1.28 7.29
N LYS A 372 -28.01 -0.71 6.42
CA LYS A 372 -27.67 -0.46 5.02
C LYS A 372 -26.64 0.66 4.89
N LEU A 373 -26.77 1.68 5.74
CA LEU A 373 -25.77 2.73 5.84
C LEU A 373 -24.43 2.18 6.33
N ALA A 374 -24.44 1.33 7.37
CA ALA A 374 -23.22 0.70 7.87
C ALA A 374 -22.53 -0.16 6.81
N ILE A 375 -23.29 -0.98 6.07
CA ILE A 375 -22.79 -1.76 4.93
C ILE A 375 -22.21 -0.82 3.85
N SER A 376 -22.94 0.24 3.47
CA SER A 376 -22.48 1.17 2.44
C SER A 376 -21.15 1.82 2.81
N ASN A 377 -21.03 2.33 4.04
CA ASN A 377 -19.82 2.97 4.55
C ASN A 377 -18.64 1.99 4.58
N GLY A 378 -18.88 0.74 4.99
CA GLY A 378 -17.87 -0.31 4.97
C GLY A 378 -17.41 -0.66 3.55
N VAL A 379 -18.32 -0.66 2.58
CA VAL A 379 -17.94 -0.82 1.17
C VAL A 379 -17.13 0.38 0.69
N ASP A 380 -17.51 1.61 1.02
CA ASP A 380 -16.77 2.80 0.63
C ASP A 380 -15.36 2.80 1.20
N TYR A 381 -15.20 2.35 2.45
CA TYR A 381 -13.88 2.09 3.04
C TYR A 381 -13.04 1.13 2.19
N LEU A 382 -13.57 -0.06 1.88
CA LEU A 382 -12.85 -1.07 1.11
C LEU A 382 -12.51 -0.59 -0.31
N LEU A 383 -13.41 0.14 -0.96
CA LEU A 383 -13.12 0.70 -2.28
C LEU A 383 -12.02 1.76 -2.22
N SER A 384 -11.98 2.55 -1.14
CA SER A 384 -10.94 3.56 -0.91
C SER A 384 -9.58 2.95 -0.54
N SER A 385 -9.57 1.75 0.03
CA SER A 385 -8.35 1.05 0.45
C SER A 385 -7.70 0.21 -0.65
N GLN A 386 -8.39 -0.04 -1.77
CA GLN A 386 -7.83 -0.77 -2.91
C GLN A 386 -6.70 0.04 -3.56
N GLN A 387 -5.54 -0.58 -3.75
CA GLN A 387 -4.42 0.04 -4.46
C GLN A 387 -4.75 0.27 -5.95
N PRO A 388 -4.08 1.23 -6.64
CA PRO A 388 -4.29 1.47 -8.08
C PRO A 388 -4.02 0.26 -8.99
N SER A 389 -3.24 -0.71 -8.50
CA SER A 389 -2.97 -2.00 -9.13
C SER A 389 -4.16 -2.97 -9.05
N GLY A 390 -5.03 -2.82 -8.05
CA GLY A 390 -6.16 -3.71 -7.77
C GLY A 390 -6.02 -4.51 -6.48
N TRP A 391 -4.89 -4.42 -5.77
CA TRP A 391 -4.66 -5.16 -4.53
C TRP A 391 -5.45 -4.58 -3.36
N TRP A 392 -6.09 -5.45 -2.59
CA TRP A 392 -6.28 -5.27 -1.15
C TRP A 392 -5.17 -6.01 -0.42
N LYS A 393 -4.51 -5.33 0.51
CA LYS A 393 -3.43 -5.90 1.30
C LYS A 393 -3.82 -5.93 2.76
N ASP A 394 -3.38 -6.95 3.49
CA ASP A 394 -3.51 -7.02 4.94
C ASP A 394 -2.58 -8.07 5.53
N PHE A 395 -2.43 -8.07 6.86
CA PHE A 395 -1.51 -8.91 7.63
C PHE A 395 -0.05 -8.73 7.22
N TYR A 396 0.82 -8.52 8.19
CA TYR A 396 2.26 -8.47 7.93
C TYR A 396 2.94 -9.68 8.57
N LEU A 397 3.58 -10.50 7.73
CA LEU A 397 4.43 -11.62 8.11
C LEU A 397 5.75 -11.47 7.38
N GLU A 398 6.86 -11.91 7.94
CA GLU A 398 8.05 -12.14 7.12
C GLU A 398 7.69 -13.18 6.03
N PRO A 399 7.85 -12.88 4.72
CA PRO A 399 8.70 -11.83 4.13
C PRO A 399 8.01 -10.53 3.68
N GLY A 400 6.70 -10.36 3.83
CA GLY A 400 5.99 -9.12 3.46
C GLY A 400 4.49 -9.14 3.77
N THR A 401 3.76 -8.11 3.34
CA THR A 401 2.29 -8.05 3.54
C THR A 401 1.56 -9.01 2.59
N SER A 402 0.43 -9.60 2.99
CA SER A 402 -0.41 -10.39 2.07
C SER A 402 -1.05 -9.49 1.01
N ASP A 403 -1.16 -9.99 -0.22
CA ASP A 403 -1.84 -9.31 -1.32
C ASP A 403 -2.78 -10.24 -2.10
N GLU A 404 -2.28 -11.35 -2.63
CA GLU A 404 -3.01 -12.37 -3.38
C GLU A 404 -4.20 -12.93 -2.58
N TRP A 405 -3.94 -13.51 -1.41
CA TRP A 405 -4.98 -14.09 -0.54
C TRP A 405 -6.03 -13.08 -0.11
N ILE A 406 -5.60 -11.92 0.41
CA ILE A 406 -6.51 -10.89 0.92
C ILE A 406 -7.37 -10.32 -0.19
N THR A 407 -6.79 -10.10 -1.38
CA THR A 407 -7.56 -9.63 -2.53
C THR A 407 -8.61 -10.63 -2.93
N ALA A 408 -8.28 -11.92 -2.98
CA ALA A 408 -9.25 -12.98 -3.29
C ALA A 408 -10.37 -13.05 -2.24
N TYR A 409 -10.03 -13.02 -0.94
CA TYR A 409 -10.99 -13.04 0.15
C TYR A 409 -11.94 -11.84 0.11
N VAL A 410 -11.40 -10.61 0.08
CA VAL A 410 -12.19 -9.37 0.05
C VAL A 410 -13.06 -9.33 -1.20
N ALA A 411 -12.51 -9.66 -2.37
CA ALA A 411 -13.24 -9.62 -3.63
C ALA A 411 -14.37 -10.67 -3.66
N SER A 412 -14.17 -11.85 -3.08
CA SER A 412 -15.22 -12.89 -3.03
C SER A 412 -16.46 -12.45 -2.25
N HIS A 413 -16.26 -11.89 -1.05
CA HIS A 413 -17.34 -11.39 -0.23
C HIS A 413 -17.97 -10.13 -0.83
N LEU A 414 -17.16 -9.21 -1.37
CA LEU A 414 -17.66 -7.99 -1.99
C LEU A 414 -18.50 -8.28 -3.24
N ALA A 415 -18.13 -9.27 -4.05
CA ALA A 415 -18.92 -9.74 -5.19
C ALA A 415 -20.27 -10.32 -4.76
N ASN A 416 -20.33 -11.03 -3.62
CA ASN A 416 -21.58 -11.58 -3.08
C ASN A 416 -22.56 -10.51 -2.59
N LEU A 417 -22.09 -9.29 -2.28
CA LEU A 417 -22.98 -8.17 -1.94
C LEU A 417 -23.79 -7.67 -3.16
N LYS A 418 -23.39 -8.03 -4.39
CA LYS A 418 -23.99 -7.58 -5.67
C LYS A 418 -24.13 -6.05 -5.75
N CYS A 419 -23.15 -5.35 -5.19
CA CYS A 419 -23.11 -3.89 -5.10
C CYS A 419 -22.45 -3.30 -6.35
N THR A 420 -23.21 -2.60 -7.19
CA THR A 420 -22.73 -2.12 -8.50
C THR A 420 -21.53 -1.18 -8.43
N LYS A 421 -21.40 -0.38 -7.35
CA LYS A 421 -20.23 0.49 -7.12
C LYS A 421 -18.92 -0.29 -6.96
N ALA A 422 -18.97 -1.60 -6.68
CA ALA A 422 -17.78 -2.44 -6.55
C ALA A 422 -17.29 -3.05 -7.87
N ASN A 423 -18.08 -3.02 -8.95
CA ASN A 423 -17.78 -3.77 -10.18
C ASN A 423 -16.40 -3.45 -10.76
N GLU A 424 -16.04 -2.17 -10.86
CA GLU A 424 -14.72 -1.77 -11.37
C GLU A 424 -13.57 -2.24 -10.47
N ALA A 425 -13.79 -2.25 -9.15
CA ALA A 425 -12.82 -2.72 -8.18
C ALA A 425 -12.61 -4.23 -8.29
N LEU A 426 -13.69 -5.00 -8.46
CA LEU A 426 -13.65 -6.44 -8.69
C LEU A 426 -12.94 -6.78 -10.01
N ASP A 427 -13.22 -6.04 -11.08
CA ASP A 427 -12.53 -6.22 -12.36
C ASP A 427 -11.02 -5.97 -12.25
N ARG A 428 -10.60 -4.95 -11.48
CA ARG A 428 -9.18 -4.71 -11.19
C ARG A 428 -8.58 -5.84 -10.36
N ALA A 429 -9.28 -6.29 -9.32
CA ALA A 429 -8.85 -7.40 -8.47
C ALA A 429 -8.61 -8.68 -9.27
N TRP A 430 -9.51 -9.03 -10.21
CA TRP A 430 -9.31 -10.19 -11.07
C TRP A 430 -8.11 -10.03 -12.00
N LYS A 431 -7.98 -8.87 -12.66
CA LYS A 431 -6.86 -8.62 -13.58
C LYS A 431 -5.51 -8.77 -12.87
N ILE A 432 -5.38 -8.26 -11.66
CA ILE A 432 -4.13 -8.32 -10.90
C ILE A 432 -3.88 -9.71 -10.29
N LEU A 433 -4.91 -10.41 -9.81
CA LEU A 433 -4.77 -11.82 -9.40
C LEU A 433 -4.31 -12.68 -10.58
N LYS A 434 -4.88 -12.48 -11.77
CA LYS A 434 -4.49 -13.22 -12.97
C LYS A 434 -3.01 -13.01 -13.33
N SER A 435 -2.43 -11.83 -13.10
CA SER A 435 -1.00 -11.59 -13.36
C SER A 435 -0.08 -12.32 -12.37
N ARG A 436 -0.61 -12.78 -11.23
CA ARG A 436 0.12 -13.55 -10.20
C ARG A 436 -0.13 -15.05 -10.25
N TYR A 437 -0.94 -15.56 -11.17
CA TYR A 437 -1.18 -17.00 -11.28
C TYR A 437 0.11 -17.75 -11.59
N ARG A 438 0.53 -18.63 -10.69
CA ARG A 438 1.66 -19.54 -10.92
C ARG A 438 1.13 -20.78 -11.64
N THR A 439 1.69 -21.09 -12.80
CA THR A 439 1.20 -22.20 -13.64
C THR A 439 1.34 -23.53 -12.90
N ASN A 440 0.24 -24.28 -12.77
CA ASN A 440 0.14 -25.53 -11.99
C ASN A 440 0.35 -25.37 -10.47
N GLU A 441 0.43 -24.13 -9.98
CA GLU A 441 0.68 -23.80 -8.58
C GLU A 441 -0.38 -22.86 -7.97
N GLY A 442 -1.13 -22.07 -8.73
CA GLY A 442 -2.17 -21.22 -8.15
C GLY A 442 -1.63 -19.96 -7.48
N TRP A 443 -2.26 -19.59 -6.36
CA TRP A 443 -2.00 -18.36 -5.61
C TRP A 443 -1.50 -18.66 -4.20
N GLY A 444 -0.77 -17.71 -3.63
CA GLY A 444 -0.23 -17.79 -2.28
C GLY A 444 -0.69 -16.63 -1.40
N TYR A 445 -0.08 -16.53 -0.22
CA TYR A 445 -0.22 -15.37 0.67
C TYR A 445 0.22 -14.07 -0.02
N ASN A 446 1.36 -14.10 -0.72
CA ASN A 446 1.80 -13.04 -1.62
C ASN A 446 2.80 -13.57 -2.68
N ALA A 447 3.39 -12.69 -3.50
CA ALA A 447 4.31 -13.09 -4.55
C ALA A 447 5.68 -13.61 -4.07
N LEU A 448 6.00 -13.42 -2.79
CA LEU A 448 7.25 -13.85 -2.15
C LEU A 448 7.09 -15.23 -1.50
N THR A 449 5.86 -15.64 -1.22
CA THR A 449 5.56 -16.96 -0.66
C THR A 449 5.20 -17.96 -1.77
N PRO A 450 5.45 -19.25 -1.55
CA PRO A 450 4.88 -20.32 -2.37
C PRO A 450 3.35 -20.25 -2.39
N ALA A 451 2.76 -20.83 -3.42
CA ALA A 451 1.32 -20.95 -3.49
C ALA A 451 0.77 -21.97 -2.48
N ASP A 452 -0.47 -21.75 -2.05
CA ASP A 452 -1.16 -22.52 -1.03
C ASP A 452 -2.63 -22.79 -1.41
N ALA A 453 -3.21 -23.78 -0.75
CA ALA A 453 -4.58 -24.19 -1.00
C ALA A 453 -5.59 -23.07 -0.67
N ASP A 454 -5.43 -22.37 0.45
CA ASP A 454 -6.44 -21.43 0.95
C ASP A 454 -6.57 -20.22 0.02
N SER A 455 -5.44 -19.61 -0.35
CA SER A 455 -5.37 -18.50 -1.31
C SER A 455 -5.99 -18.86 -2.67
N THR A 456 -5.74 -20.08 -3.12
CA THR A 456 -6.28 -20.61 -4.38
C THR A 456 -7.78 -20.87 -4.28
N ILE A 457 -8.27 -21.41 -3.16
CA ILE A 457 -9.69 -21.64 -2.90
C ILE A 457 -10.46 -20.32 -2.84
N TRP A 458 -9.94 -19.31 -2.15
CA TRP A 458 -10.58 -17.98 -2.10
C TRP A 458 -10.65 -17.31 -3.47
N THR A 459 -9.65 -17.55 -4.34
CA THR A 459 -9.69 -17.07 -5.73
C THR A 459 -10.81 -17.75 -6.51
N TRP A 460 -11.04 -19.05 -6.26
CA TRP A 460 -12.16 -19.77 -6.85
C TRP A 460 -13.52 -19.26 -6.34
N HIS A 461 -13.65 -19.00 -5.03
CA HIS A 461 -14.84 -18.35 -4.46
C HIS A 461 -15.12 -17.01 -5.11
N PHE A 462 -14.08 -16.21 -5.32
CA PHE A 462 -14.21 -14.92 -5.99
C PHE A 462 -14.76 -15.04 -7.41
N LEU A 463 -14.17 -15.89 -8.25
CA LEU A 463 -14.67 -16.08 -9.62
C LEU A 463 -16.08 -16.68 -9.67
N SER A 464 -16.41 -17.55 -8.72
CA SER A 464 -17.76 -18.11 -8.59
C SER A 464 -18.78 -17.04 -8.22
N ALA A 465 -18.45 -16.15 -7.28
CA ALA A 465 -19.31 -15.02 -6.89
C ALA A 465 -19.53 -13.99 -8.03
N MET A 466 -18.52 -13.84 -8.88
CA MET A 466 -18.60 -13.05 -10.13
C MET A 466 -19.28 -13.78 -11.29
N GLU A 467 -19.76 -15.01 -11.10
CA GLU A 467 -20.38 -15.83 -12.16
C GLU A 467 -19.45 -16.05 -13.37
N CYS A 468 -18.15 -16.14 -13.11
CA CYS A 468 -17.11 -16.35 -14.13
C CYS A 468 -16.12 -17.46 -13.73
N ALA A 469 -16.63 -18.51 -13.07
CA ALA A 469 -15.86 -19.67 -12.67
C ALA A 469 -15.19 -20.40 -13.86
N ASP A 470 -15.71 -20.23 -15.09
CA ASP A 470 -15.10 -20.68 -16.35
C ASP A 470 -13.74 -20.03 -16.63
N LYS A 471 -13.47 -18.85 -16.05
CA LYS A 471 -12.17 -18.16 -16.14
C LYS A 471 -11.15 -18.72 -15.15
N PHE A 472 -11.55 -19.57 -14.21
CA PHE A 472 -10.62 -20.23 -13.30
C PHE A 472 -9.73 -21.17 -14.11
N PRO A 473 -8.39 -21.12 -13.97
CA PRO A 473 -7.50 -21.96 -14.78
C PRO A 473 -7.82 -23.45 -14.59
N GLU A 474 -8.08 -24.18 -15.69
CA GLU A 474 -8.33 -25.62 -15.65
C GLU A 474 -7.26 -26.42 -14.87
N PRO A 475 -5.95 -26.13 -15.02
CA PRO A 475 -4.93 -26.79 -14.21
C PRO A 475 -5.11 -26.56 -12.70
N GLY A 476 -5.71 -25.45 -12.29
CA GLY A 476 -6.00 -25.13 -10.88
C GLY A 476 -6.98 -26.10 -10.23
N PHE A 477 -7.96 -26.64 -10.98
CA PHE A 477 -8.87 -27.65 -10.42
C PHE A 477 -8.19 -28.98 -10.16
N LYS A 478 -7.35 -29.44 -11.11
CA LYS A 478 -6.55 -30.67 -10.95
C LYS A 478 -5.46 -30.50 -9.91
N MET A 479 -4.95 -29.29 -9.73
CA MET A 479 -3.95 -29.00 -8.72
C MET A 479 -4.47 -29.22 -7.30
N MET A 480 -5.76 -28.97 -7.04
CA MET A 480 -6.33 -29.19 -5.72
C MET A 480 -6.15 -30.63 -5.23
N ASP A 481 -6.08 -31.61 -6.13
CA ASP A 481 -5.79 -33.02 -5.82
C ASP A 481 -4.48 -33.19 -5.03
N ASN A 482 -3.50 -32.28 -5.21
CA ASN A 482 -2.23 -32.29 -4.48
C ASN A 482 -2.34 -31.82 -3.02
N TYR A 483 -3.50 -31.27 -2.62
CA TYR A 483 -3.79 -30.79 -1.27
C TYR A 483 -4.86 -31.62 -0.55
N VAL A 484 -5.56 -32.50 -1.27
CA VAL A 484 -6.56 -33.40 -0.67
C VAL A 484 -5.85 -34.61 -0.07
N THR A 485 -6.09 -34.88 1.21
CA THR A 485 -5.60 -36.11 1.86
C THR A 485 -6.48 -37.30 1.51
N ALA A 486 -6.00 -38.52 1.80
CA ALA A 486 -6.77 -39.74 1.56
C ALA A 486 -8.14 -39.77 2.27
N GLU A 487 -8.27 -39.02 3.37
CA GLU A 487 -9.50 -38.92 4.17
C GLU A 487 -10.41 -37.76 3.72
N GLY A 488 -9.97 -36.93 2.76
CA GLY A 488 -10.74 -35.80 2.22
C GLY A 488 -10.47 -34.45 2.89
N GLY A 489 -9.61 -34.41 3.92
CA GLY A 489 -9.15 -33.17 4.54
C GLY A 489 -8.19 -32.40 3.62
N ILE A 490 -8.07 -31.09 3.83
CA ILE A 490 -7.25 -30.21 2.99
C ILE A 490 -6.06 -29.67 3.78
N ILE A 491 -4.87 -29.86 3.24
CA ILE A 491 -3.61 -29.30 3.78
C ILE A 491 -3.35 -27.92 3.14
N THR A 492 -2.71 -26.99 3.85
CA THR A 492 -2.40 -25.67 3.27
C THR A 492 -1.26 -25.76 2.25
N TYR A 493 -0.21 -26.52 2.57
CA TYR A 493 0.98 -26.64 1.73
C TYR A 493 1.20 -28.09 1.31
N SER A 494 1.27 -28.33 0.00
CA SER A 494 1.48 -29.67 -0.54
C SER A 494 2.90 -30.17 -0.27
N LEU A 495 3.03 -31.45 0.07
CA LEU A 495 4.31 -32.17 0.13
C LEU A 495 5.08 -32.01 -1.18
N SER A 496 4.42 -32.21 -2.31
CA SER A 496 5.03 -32.10 -3.65
C SER A 496 5.26 -30.67 -4.13
N GLY A 497 4.78 -29.65 -3.41
CA GLY A 497 4.99 -28.25 -3.76
C GLY A 497 6.40 -27.74 -3.45
N PRO A 498 6.78 -26.53 -3.92
CA PRO A 498 8.12 -25.97 -3.72
C PRO A 498 8.57 -25.94 -2.25
N LEU A 499 7.66 -25.54 -1.35
CA LEU A 499 7.94 -25.49 0.08
C LEU A 499 8.19 -26.90 0.64
N GLY A 500 7.28 -27.85 0.38
CA GLY A 500 7.43 -29.24 0.83
C GLY A 500 8.64 -29.96 0.24
N GLN A 501 9.08 -29.60 -0.97
CA GLN A 501 10.32 -30.14 -1.56
C GLN A 501 11.57 -29.54 -0.90
N ASN A 502 11.60 -28.23 -0.67
CA ASN A 502 12.74 -27.54 -0.06
C ASN A 502 12.94 -27.98 1.39
N THR A 503 11.87 -28.06 2.18
CA THR A 503 11.99 -28.44 3.59
C THR A 503 12.42 -29.89 3.75
N ARG A 504 11.94 -30.81 2.89
CA ARG A 504 12.39 -32.23 2.89
C ARG A 504 13.88 -32.41 2.58
N LYS A 505 14.52 -31.45 1.89
CA LYS A 505 15.97 -31.48 1.64
C LYS A 505 16.79 -31.03 2.84
N ILE A 506 16.20 -30.23 3.74
CA ILE A 506 16.88 -29.63 4.90
C ILE A 506 16.61 -30.48 6.16
N ASP A 507 15.34 -30.71 6.48
CA ASP A 507 14.89 -31.57 7.58
C ASP A 507 13.43 -32.01 7.35
N SER A 508 13.21 -33.31 7.13
CA SER A 508 11.87 -33.86 6.90
C SER A 508 10.95 -33.80 8.13
N GLN A 509 11.47 -33.59 9.34
CA GLN A 509 10.66 -33.51 10.56
C GLN A 509 10.15 -32.09 10.84
N CYS A 510 10.80 -31.06 10.29
CA CYS A 510 10.57 -29.65 10.62
C CYS A 510 9.36 -29.02 9.88
N PHE A 511 8.43 -29.81 9.32
CA PHE A 511 7.33 -29.26 8.49
C PHE A 511 6.01 -30.04 8.55
N ASN A 512 5.85 -30.91 9.55
CA ASN A 512 4.69 -31.80 9.62
C ASN A 512 3.38 -31.07 9.98
N GLY A 513 3.44 -30.00 10.77
CA GLY A 513 2.27 -29.22 11.19
C GLY A 513 1.58 -28.56 10.01
N TRP A 514 2.33 -27.94 9.11
CA TRP A 514 1.77 -27.27 7.92
C TRP A 514 1.23 -28.24 6.85
N GLN A 515 1.37 -29.54 7.10
CA GLN A 515 1.00 -30.64 6.20
C GLN A 515 -0.06 -31.58 6.77
N ILE A 516 -0.62 -31.29 7.95
CA ILE A 516 -1.85 -31.94 8.39
C ILE A 516 -3.07 -31.26 7.75
N PRO A 517 -4.23 -31.94 7.68
CA PRO A 517 -5.46 -31.28 7.30
C PRO A 517 -5.78 -30.12 8.26
N HIS A 518 -6.06 -28.95 7.70
CA HIS A 518 -6.46 -27.78 8.46
C HIS A 518 -7.96 -27.57 8.34
N TYR A 519 -8.69 -27.58 9.46
CA TYR A 519 -10.15 -27.44 9.40
C TYR A 519 -10.60 -26.11 8.79
N CYS A 520 -9.88 -25.00 9.02
CA CYS A 520 -10.20 -23.72 8.40
C CYS A 520 -10.12 -23.75 6.86
N VAL A 521 -9.07 -24.37 6.30
CA VAL A 521 -8.90 -24.50 4.83
C VAL A 521 -9.84 -25.55 4.25
N THR A 522 -10.04 -26.66 4.97
CA THR A 522 -11.01 -27.69 4.59
C THR A 522 -12.42 -27.12 4.55
N ALA A 523 -12.79 -26.27 5.52
CA ALA A 523 -14.07 -25.58 5.56
C ALA A 523 -14.24 -24.59 4.42
N ALA A 524 -13.21 -23.82 4.07
CA ALA A 524 -13.24 -22.98 2.88
C ALA A 524 -13.48 -23.79 1.60
N TYR A 525 -12.89 -24.98 1.47
CA TYR A 525 -13.10 -25.85 0.30
C TYR A 525 -14.45 -26.56 0.31
N ALA A 526 -14.93 -26.99 1.48
CA ALA A 526 -16.27 -27.53 1.67
C ALA A 526 -17.34 -26.50 1.28
N LEU A 527 -17.12 -25.22 1.60
CA LEU A 527 -18.00 -24.11 1.21
C LEU A 527 -18.12 -23.97 -0.32
N ALA A 528 -17.10 -24.39 -1.08
CA ALA A 528 -17.16 -24.48 -2.54
C ALA A 528 -17.95 -25.72 -3.05
N GLY A 529 -18.62 -26.44 -2.14
CA GLY A 529 -19.53 -27.55 -2.45
C GLY A 529 -18.90 -28.93 -2.56
N LYS A 530 -17.62 -29.08 -2.16
CA LYS A 530 -16.87 -30.35 -2.26
C LYS A 530 -17.29 -31.35 -1.19
N GLN A 531 -17.86 -32.47 -1.64
CA GLN A 531 -18.49 -33.46 -0.75
C GLN A 531 -17.49 -34.15 0.20
N TYR A 532 -16.32 -34.56 -0.28
CA TYR A 532 -15.33 -35.23 0.58
C TYR A 532 -14.80 -34.32 1.70
N ALA A 533 -14.67 -33.02 1.44
CA ALA A 533 -14.29 -32.05 2.46
C ALA A 533 -15.40 -31.88 3.51
N ILE A 534 -16.68 -31.90 3.07
CA ILE A 534 -17.84 -31.92 3.98
C ILE A 534 -17.82 -33.19 4.84
N ASP A 535 -17.61 -34.36 4.23
CA ASP A 535 -17.58 -35.64 4.93
C ASP A 535 -16.44 -35.69 5.96
N TYR A 536 -15.27 -35.17 5.60
CA TYR A 536 -14.13 -35.02 6.51
C TYR A 536 -14.50 -34.12 7.71
N LEU A 537 -15.09 -32.94 7.49
CA LEU A 537 -15.48 -32.05 8.57
C LEU A 537 -16.52 -32.69 9.50
N LEU A 538 -17.52 -33.40 8.95
CA LEU A 538 -18.52 -34.11 9.75
C LEU A 538 -17.90 -35.17 10.65
N ALA A 539 -16.91 -35.91 10.16
CA ALA A 539 -16.19 -36.91 10.95
C ALA A 539 -15.33 -36.29 12.07
N HIS A 540 -15.01 -35.01 11.98
CA HIS A 540 -14.08 -34.30 12.86
C HIS A 540 -14.72 -33.13 13.63
N GLN A 541 -16.05 -33.04 13.68
CA GLN A 541 -16.71 -32.05 14.53
C GLN A 541 -16.40 -32.33 16.00
N ASN A 542 -15.95 -31.31 16.74
CA ASN A 542 -15.78 -31.45 18.18
C ASN A 542 -17.14 -31.81 18.82
N PRO A 543 -17.21 -32.69 19.84
CA PRO A 543 -18.47 -33.06 20.49
C PRO A 543 -19.28 -31.88 21.04
N THR A 544 -18.62 -30.75 21.34
CA THR A 544 -19.29 -29.51 21.76
C THR A 544 -19.86 -28.68 20.60
N GLY A 545 -19.53 -29.00 19.35
CA GLY A 545 -20.14 -28.43 18.14
C GLY A 545 -19.23 -27.57 17.27
N PHE A 546 -17.95 -27.41 17.58
CA PHE A 546 -17.04 -26.52 16.84
C PHE A 546 -15.95 -27.26 16.05
N TRP A 547 -15.23 -26.54 15.19
CA TRP A 547 -13.97 -26.95 14.57
C TRP A 547 -12.88 -25.94 14.93
N TYR A 548 -11.75 -26.39 15.45
CA TYR A 548 -10.66 -25.49 15.85
C TYR A 548 -9.84 -25.08 14.63
N SER A 549 -9.47 -23.81 14.55
CA SER A 549 -8.71 -23.31 13.40
C SER A 549 -7.21 -23.51 13.60
N TYR A 550 -6.51 -23.93 12.54
CA TYR A 550 -5.05 -23.97 12.53
C TYR A 550 -4.45 -22.56 12.49
N TRP A 551 -4.84 -21.79 11.47
CA TRP A 551 -4.32 -20.45 11.18
C TRP A 551 -5.05 -19.31 11.90
N TRP A 552 -6.11 -19.56 12.67
CA TRP A 552 -6.90 -18.50 13.32
C TRP A 552 -6.95 -18.67 14.83
N ALA A 553 -6.97 -17.55 15.56
CA ALA A 553 -7.12 -17.54 17.01
C ALA A 553 -8.55 -17.92 17.42
N GLY A 554 -8.74 -19.22 17.68
CA GLY A 554 -9.99 -19.80 18.14
C GLY A 554 -10.76 -20.55 17.06
N PRO A 555 -11.87 -21.20 17.45
CA PRO A 555 -12.66 -22.04 16.57
C PRO A 555 -13.69 -21.30 15.70
N GLU A 556 -13.96 -20.01 15.95
CA GLU A 556 -15.07 -19.27 15.34
C GLU A 556 -14.99 -19.26 13.80
N TYR A 557 -13.79 -19.10 13.24
CA TYR A 557 -13.59 -18.99 11.78
C TYR A 557 -13.89 -20.31 11.06
N ALA A 558 -13.20 -21.39 11.43
CA ALA A 558 -13.42 -22.71 10.82
C ALA A 558 -14.85 -23.21 11.05
N THR A 559 -15.42 -22.95 12.24
CA THR A 559 -16.81 -23.34 12.55
C THR A 559 -17.80 -22.61 11.66
N THR A 560 -17.62 -21.30 11.44
CA THR A 560 -18.51 -20.52 10.58
C THR A 560 -18.55 -21.05 9.16
N LEU A 561 -17.38 -21.25 8.55
CA LEU A 561 -17.29 -21.76 7.18
C LEU A 561 -17.84 -23.19 7.06
N SER A 562 -17.60 -24.04 8.07
CA SER A 562 -18.10 -25.42 8.10
C SER A 562 -19.63 -25.44 8.17
N VAL A 563 -20.23 -24.66 9.05
CA VAL A 563 -21.69 -24.58 9.20
C VAL A 563 -22.34 -24.03 7.94
N GLU A 564 -21.78 -22.99 7.34
CA GLU A 564 -22.30 -22.45 6.07
C GLU A 564 -22.17 -23.46 4.93
N ALA A 565 -21.08 -24.22 4.86
CA ALA A 565 -20.91 -25.28 3.87
C ALA A 565 -21.98 -26.37 4.02
N LEU A 566 -22.24 -26.84 5.24
CA LEU A 566 -23.30 -27.81 5.55
C LEU A 566 -24.68 -27.26 5.20
N PHE A 567 -24.98 -26.03 5.63
CA PHE A 567 -26.25 -25.37 5.40
C PHE A 567 -26.54 -25.18 3.90
N ASN A 568 -25.55 -24.66 3.15
CA ASN A 568 -25.67 -24.42 1.71
C ASN A 568 -25.78 -25.73 0.91
N LYS A 569 -25.16 -26.81 1.40
CA LYS A 569 -25.21 -28.12 0.73
C LYS A 569 -26.57 -28.78 0.90
N ASP A 570 -27.01 -28.94 2.16
CA ASP A 570 -28.29 -29.58 2.53
C ASP A 570 -28.57 -29.37 4.03
N ALA A 571 -29.26 -28.28 4.36
CA ALA A 571 -29.55 -27.91 5.75
C ALA A 571 -30.38 -28.95 6.52
N GLU A 572 -31.26 -29.70 5.85
CA GLU A 572 -32.09 -30.73 6.47
C GLU A 572 -31.27 -31.97 6.79
N LYS A 573 -30.48 -32.46 5.82
CA LYS A 573 -29.61 -33.63 6.01
C LYS A 573 -28.60 -33.41 7.13
N TYR A 574 -28.01 -32.22 7.21
CA TYR A 574 -26.95 -31.92 8.18
C TYR A 574 -27.45 -31.17 9.43
N MET A 575 -28.77 -31.13 9.64
CA MET A 575 -29.39 -30.36 10.73
C MET A 575 -28.80 -30.68 12.11
N GLY A 576 -28.48 -31.95 12.40
CA GLY A 576 -27.91 -32.34 13.69
C GLY A 576 -26.57 -31.67 13.98
N ALA A 577 -25.64 -31.70 13.02
CA ALA A 577 -24.33 -31.06 13.13
C ALA A 577 -24.44 -29.53 13.22
N ILE A 578 -25.33 -28.93 12.41
CA ILE A 578 -25.59 -27.49 12.42
C ILE A 578 -26.12 -27.04 13.79
N GLN A 579 -27.08 -27.77 14.38
CA GLN A 579 -27.68 -27.40 15.67
C GLN A 579 -26.68 -27.49 16.83
N LEU A 580 -25.74 -28.45 16.80
CA LEU A 580 -24.65 -28.49 17.78
C LEU A 580 -23.79 -27.22 17.70
N SER A 581 -23.40 -26.80 16.49
CA SER A 581 -22.64 -25.56 16.30
C SER A 581 -23.42 -24.30 16.67
N VAL A 582 -24.73 -24.26 16.41
CA VAL A 582 -25.60 -23.16 16.84
C VAL A 582 -25.66 -23.08 18.36
N ALA A 583 -25.84 -24.20 19.06
CA ALA A 583 -25.86 -24.23 20.52
C ALA A 583 -24.53 -23.74 21.12
N TRP A 584 -23.41 -24.17 20.54
CA TRP A 584 -22.08 -23.66 20.88
C TRP A 584 -21.96 -22.14 20.65
N ALA A 585 -22.40 -21.65 19.49
CA ALA A 585 -22.30 -20.25 19.12
C ALA A 585 -23.14 -19.32 20.02
N ILE A 586 -24.29 -19.78 20.54
CA ILE A 586 -25.10 -19.01 21.49
C ILE A 586 -24.32 -18.73 22.78
N ASN A 587 -23.70 -19.77 23.35
CA ASN A 587 -22.90 -19.62 24.56
C ASN A 587 -21.70 -18.70 24.29
N ARG A 588 -21.00 -18.95 23.19
CA ARG A 588 -19.82 -18.19 22.80
C ARG A 588 -20.12 -16.71 22.55
N ALA A 589 -21.23 -16.40 21.88
CA ALA A 589 -21.67 -15.02 21.65
C ALA A 589 -22.02 -14.30 22.96
N SER A 590 -22.64 -15.02 23.91
CA SER A 590 -22.97 -14.45 25.21
C SER A 590 -21.72 -14.13 26.04
N GLU A 591 -20.71 -15.01 26.00
CA GLU A 591 -19.39 -14.76 26.61
C GLU A 591 -18.67 -13.59 25.96
N GLU A 592 -18.60 -13.56 24.63
CA GLU A 592 -17.85 -12.52 23.90
C GLU A 592 -18.44 -11.13 24.14
N LEU A 593 -19.78 -11.01 24.20
CA LEU A 593 -20.46 -9.75 24.52
C LEU A 593 -20.25 -9.27 25.97
N GLN A 594 -19.83 -10.15 26.89
CA GLN A 594 -19.51 -9.80 28.28
C GLN A 594 -18.07 -9.33 28.46
N ASN A 595 -17.21 -9.52 27.44
CA ASN A 595 -15.84 -9.00 27.47
C ASN A 595 -15.85 -7.46 27.54
N SER A 596 -14.83 -6.89 28.19
CA SER A 596 -14.66 -5.43 28.24
C SER A 596 -14.45 -4.81 26.86
N THR A 597 -13.84 -5.59 25.95
CA THR A 597 -13.60 -5.23 24.56
C THR A 597 -14.00 -6.41 23.66
N PRO A 598 -15.30 -6.55 23.34
CA PRO A 598 -15.75 -7.66 22.51
C PRO A 598 -15.07 -7.68 21.14
N ASN A 599 -14.62 -8.86 20.70
CA ASN A 599 -13.99 -9.01 19.41
C ASN A 599 -15.04 -8.96 18.28
N GLN A 600 -15.06 -7.86 17.54
CA GLN A 600 -16.03 -7.59 16.46
C GLN A 600 -15.97 -8.65 15.34
N PHE A 601 -14.78 -9.15 15.02
CA PHE A 601 -14.60 -10.19 14.00
C PHE A 601 -15.25 -11.51 14.45
N LYS A 602 -15.03 -11.94 15.70
CA LYS A 602 -15.66 -13.13 16.28
C LYS A 602 -17.17 -12.99 16.35
N ILE A 603 -17.69 -11.82 16.73
CA ILE A 603 -19.13 -11.55 16.74
C ILE A 603 -19.74 -11.69 15.34
N ALA A 604 -19.09 -11.18 14.29
CA ALA A 604 -19.57 -11.34 12.92
C ALA A 604 -19.64 -12.81 12.47
N LEU A 605 -18.62 -13.61 12.82
CA LEU A 605 -18.59 -15.04 12.58
C LEU A 605 -19.74 -15.78 13.30
N LEU A 606 -19.96 -15.45 14.58
CA LEU A 606 -21.03 -16.05 15.38
C LEU A 606 -22.44 -15.68 14.85
N ILE A 607 -22.65 -14.45 14.36
CA ILE A 607 -23.89 -14.07 13.66
C ILE A 607 -24.15 -15.02 12.47
N ARG A 608 -23.14 -15.28 11.64
CA ARG A 608 -23.26 -16.14 10.46
C ARG A 608 -23.64 -17.58 10.82
N ILE A 609 -23.08 -18.13 11.90
CA ILE A 609 -23.47 -19.46 12.42
C ILE A 609 -24.95 -19.47 12.85
N LEU A 610 -25.37 -18.49 13.65
CA LEU A 610 -26.74 -18.43 14.17
C LEU A 610 -27.78 -18.23 13.07
N LEU A 611 -27.42 -17.55 11.98
CA LEU A 611 -28.24 -17.42 10.78
C LEU A 611 -28.45 -18.73 10.02
N CYS A 612 -27.71 -19.80 10.32
CA CYS A 612 -27.92 -21.14 9.76
C CYS A 612 -28.88 -22.01 10.60
N SER A 613 -29.37 -21.51 11.74
CA SER A 613 -30.32 -22.26 12.58
C SER A 613 -31.68 -22.46 11.89
N ALA A 614 -32.30 -23.62 12.06
CA ALA A 614 -33.71 -23.84 11.71
C ALA A 614 -34.68 -23.03 12.62
N TYR A 615 -34.19 -22.56 13.78
CA TYR A 615 -34.98 -21.89 14.82
C TYR A 615 -34.53 -20.43 15.03
N LYS A 616 -34.19 -19.71 13.95
CA LYS A 616 -33.60 -18.35 14.01
C LYS A 616 -34.40 -17.37 14.89
N ILE A 617 -35.73 -17.50 14.88
CA ILE A 617 -36.65 -16.67 15.68
C ILE A 617 -36.31 -16.74 17.18
N ASN A 618 -35.90 -17.91 17.68
CA ASN A 618 -35.56 -18.11 19.08
C ASN A 618 -34.29 -17.36 19.50
N HIS A 619 -33.46 -16.94 18.54
CA HIS A 619 -32.19 -16.25 18.77
C HIS A 619 -32.23 -14.79 18.31
N ALA A 620 -33.39 -14.29 17.84
CA ALA A 620 -33.54 -12.95 17.31
C ALA A 620 -33.09 -11.82 18.29
N PRO A 621 -33.33 -11.90 19.61
CA PRO A 621 -32.82 -10.90 20.55
C PRO A 621 -31.29 -10.84 20.58
N LEU A 622 -30.62 -11.99 20.63
CA LEU A 622 -29.16 -12.08 20.64
C LEU A 622 -28.55 -11.57 19.33
N LEU A 623 -29.11 -12.01 18.18
CA LEU A 623 -28.74 -11.51 16.85
C LEU A 623 -28.86 -9.98 16.77
N LYS A 624 -29.96 -9.41 17.27
CA LYS A 624 -30.15 -7.96 17.29
C LYS A 624 -29.11 -7.25 18.15
N THR A 625 -28.77 -7.79 19.32
CA THR A 625 -27.73 -7.23 20.19
C THR A 625 -26.36 -7.23 19.50
N MET A 626 -25.95 -8.36 18.91
CA MET A 626 -24.67 -8.45 18.20
C MET A 626 -24.60 -7.51 17.00
N VAL A 627 -25.65 -7.45 16.19
CA VAL A 627 -25.70 -6.55 15.01
C VAL A 627 -25.65 -5.09 15.44
N ASN A 628 -26.41 -4.72 16.48
CA ASN A 628 -26.33 -3.37 17.03
C ASN A 628 -24.91 -3.06 17.51
N TYR A 629 -24.26 -3.99 18.22
CA TYR A 629 -22.88 -3.79 18.65
C TYR A 629 -21.94 -3.50 17.47
N LEU A 630 -22.03 -4.27 16.38
CA LEU A 630 -21.22 -4.02 15.18
C LEU A 630 -21.52 -2.66 14.54
N ILE A 631 -22.79 -2.25 14.42
CA ILE A 631 -23.12 -0.94 13.84
C ILE A 631 -22.60 0.22 14.71
N HIS A 632 -22.74 0.12 16.04
CA HIS A 632 -22.28 1.18 16.95
C HIS A 632 -20.77 1.28 17.08
N THR A 633 -20.03 0.21 16.74
CA THR A 633 -18.57 0.18 16.80
C THR A 633 -17.89 0.45 15.46
N GLN A 634 -18.67 0.73 14.40
CA GLN A 634 -18.12 1.18 13.13
C GLN A 634 -17.45 2.55 13.30
N GLN A 635 -16.21 2.68 12.83
CA GLN A 635 -15.46 3.92 12.83
C GLN A 635 -16.03 4.92 11.81
N SER A 636 -15.72 6.20 11.95
CA SER A 636 -16.16 7.25 11.02
C SER A 636 -15.70 7.03 9.57
N SER A 637 -14.58 6.32 9.38
CA SER A 637 -14.06 5.90 8.08
C SER A 637 -14.84 4.73 7.45
N GLY A 638 -15.76 4.10 8.17
CA GLY A 638 -16.53 2.94 7.71
C GLY A 638 -15.93 1.57 8.06
N CYS A 639 -14.70 1.51 8.60
CA CYS A 639 -14.06 0.26 9.01
C CYS A 639 -14.31 -0.10 10.48
N TRP A 640 -13.81 -1.26 10.89
CA TRP A 640 -13.80 -1.76 12.27
C TRP A 640 -12.37 -1.92 12.80
N GLU A 641 -12.22 -2.23 14.09
CA GLU A 641 -10.91 -2.48 14.69
C GLU A 641 -10.26 -3.75 14.10
N PRO A 642 -8.92 -3.81 14.01
CA PRO A 642 -8.19 -4.92 13.41
C PRO A 642 -8.20 -6.14 14.36
N ASN A 643 -9.33 -6.83 14.40
CA ASN A 643 -9.62 -7.90 15.35
C ASN A 643 -9.57 -9.30 14.73
N ALA A 644 -9.23 -9.41 13.44
CA ALA A 644 -8.99 -10.69 12.80
C ALA A 644 -7.58 -11.17 13.18
N GLU A 645 -7.52 -12.20 14.02
CA GLU A 645 -6.28 -12.68 14.64
C GLU A 645 -5.76 -13.93 13.90
N LEU A 646 -4.86 -13.70 12.96
CA LEU A 646 -4.13 -14.75 12.24
C LEU A 646 -3.01 -15.28 13.13
N ARG A 647 -2.91 -16.60 13.22
CA ARG A 647 -1.83 -17.32 13.89
C ARG A 647 -0.78 -17.75 12.87
N SER A 648 0.48 -17.72 13.27
CA SER A 648 1.59 -18.32 12.53
C SER A 648 2.27 -19.37 13.41
N PRO A 649 1.71 -20.60 13.48
CA PRO A 649 2.33 -21.71 14.22
C PRO A 649 3.69 -22.08 13.60
N ASN A 650 4.57 -22.66 14.42
CA ASN A 650 5.79 -23.28 13.89
C ASN A 650 5.44 -24.35 12.86
N THR A 651 6.37 -24.58 11.93
CA THR A 651 6.13 -25.47 10.79
C THR A 651 5.91 -26.94 11.18
N ASP A 652 6.36 -27.35 12.36
CA ASP A 652 6.22 -28.69 12.94
C ASP A 652 5.07 -28.82 13.95
N ASP A 653 4.33 -27.74 14.25
CA ASP A 653 3.25 -27.76 15.25
C ASP A 653 2.02 -28.55 14.76
N THR A 654 1.87 -29.78 15.22
CA THR A 654 0.67 -30.59 14.96
C THR A 654 -0.40 -30.46 16.05
N ASP A 655 -0.11 -29.80 17.17
CA ASP A 655 -0.94 -29.75 18.39
C ASP A 655 -1.39 -28.30 18.71
N HIS A 656 -1.66 -27.57 17.64
CA HIS A 656 -2.04 -26.17 17.63
C HIS A 656 -3.24 -25.84 18.53
N GLU A 657 -4.06 -26.81 18.95
CA GLU A 657 -5.18 -26.59 19.85
C GLU A 657 -4.75 -26.24 21.29
N LYS A 658 -3.52 -26.61 21.69
CA LYS A 658 -3.00 -26.39 23.07
C LYS A 658 -2.39 -25.00 23.30
N GLY A 659 -2.14 -24.24 22.23
CA GLY A 659 -2.02 -22.78 22.27
C GLY A 659 -0.76 -22.18 22.93
N GLU A 660 0.34 -22.90 23.08
CA GLU A 660 1.55 -22.35 23.71
C GLU A 660 2.47 -21.67 22.67
N ASN A 661 2.80 -20.38 22.90
CA ASN A 661 3.83 -19.59 22.18
C ASN A 661 3.67 -19.43 20.66
N ILE A 662 2.46 -19.12 20.17
CA ILE A 662 2.20 -18.90 18.75
C ILE A 662 2.14 -17.41 18.43
N LEU A 663 2.85 -16.99 17.38
CA LEU A 663 2.79 -15.62 16.88
C LEU A 663 1.38 -15.31 16.38
N ILE A 664 0.79 -14.20 16.87
CA ILE A 664 -0.53 -13.70 16.44
C ILE A 664 -0.33 -12.35 15.76
N ILE A 665 -0.91 -12.21 14.57
CA ILE A 665 -0.87 -11.00 13.75
C ILE A 665 -2.29 -10.59 13.42
N LYS A 666 -2.51 -9.28 13.41
CA LYS A 666 -3.82 -8.68 13.15
C LYS A 666 -3.89 -8.11 11.75
N ASP A 667 -5.11 -7.92 11.27
CA ASP A 667 -5.42 -7.28 10.00
C ASP A 667 -5.21 -5.76 10.10
N ASN A 668 -3.94 -5.31 10.16
CA ASN A 668 -3.56 -3.91 10.37
C ASN A 668 -4.18 -2.92 9.37
N LYS A 669 -4.48 -3.36 8.14
CA LYS A 669 -5.15 -2.55 7.12
C LYS A 669 -6.68 -2.68 7.17
N LYS A 670 -7.21 -3.45 8.12
CA LYS A 670 -8.63 -3.63 8.47
C LYS A 670 -9.50 -4.14 7.33
N ASN A 671 -8.91 -4.57 6.23
CA ASN A 671 -9.63 -5.00 5.03
C ASN A 671 -10.33 -6.33 5.30
N PHE A 672 -9.62 -7.27 5.93
CA PHE A 672 -10.13 -8.62 6.20
C PHE A 672 -11.27 -8.62 7.23
N GLY A 673 -11.08 -7.95 8.36
CA GLY A 673 -12.11 -7.83 9.40
C GLY A 673 -13.34 -7.06 8.92
N THR A 674 -13.13 -5.94 8.23
CA THR A 674 -14.23 -5.10 7.72
C THR A 674 -15.13 -5.86 6.74
N ILE A 675 -14.56 -6.55 5.73
CA ILE A 675 -15.41 -7.30 4.78
C ILE A 675 -16.15 -8.46 5.45
N THR A 676 -15.55 -9.10 6.46
CA THR A 676 -16.19 -10.20 7.22
C THR A 676 -17.39 -9.68 8.02
N ILE A 677 -17.28 -8.50 8.62
CA ILE A 677 -18.36 -7.84 9.34
C ILE A 677 -19.47 -7.42 8.39
N ILE A 678 -19.13 -6.83 7.24
CA ILE A 678 -20.11 -6.44 6.22
C ILE A 678 -20.89 -7.66 5.72
N ASP A 679 -20.21 -8.78 5.45
CA ASP A 679 -20.85 -10.03 5.03
C ASP A 679 -21.88 -10.53 6.06
N ALA A 680 -21.53 -10.52 7.35
CA ALA A 680 -22.45 -10.89 8.43
C ALA A 680 -23.66 -9.94 8.53
N LEU A 681 -23.44 -8.63 8.43
CA LEU A 681 -24.51 -7.63 8.43
C LEU A 681 -25.44 -7.80 7.22
N ASN A 682 -24.89 -8.01 6.03
CA ASN A 682 -25.66 -8.22 4.80
C ASN A 682 -26.52 -9.49 4.89
N LYS A 683 -25.94 -10.61 5.35
CA LYS A 683 -26.70 -11.86 5.56
C LYS A 683 -27.83 -11.69 6.57
N TYR A 684 -27.60 -10.93 7.65
CA TYR A 684 -28.65 -10.62 8.62
C TYR A 684 -29.76 -9.73 8.03
N ASP A 685 -29.43 -8.73 7.21
CA ASP A 685 -30.43 -7.89 6.53
C ASP A 685 -31.30 -8.71 5.56
N GLN A 686 -30.67 -9.60 4.79
CA GLN A 686 -31.36 -10.51 3.88
C GLN A 686 -32.28 -11.48 4.62
N ALA A 687 -31.83 -12.04 5.75
CA ALA A 687 -32.61 -12.98 6.54
C ALA A 687 -33.83 -12.35 7.26
N LYS A 688 -33.90 -11.01 7.36
CA LYS A 688 -35.11 -10.31 7.83
C LYS A 688 -36.16 -10.14 6.73
N ALA A 689 -35.73 -10.13 5.48
CA ALA A 689 -36.59 -9.92 4.32
C ALA A 689 -37.26 -11.22 3.84
N SER A 690 -36.66 -12.37 4.19
CA SER A 690 -37.20 -13.73 4.02
C SER A 690 -38.03 -14.16 5.21
#